data_AF-A0AB34JQ52-F1
#
_entry.id   AF-A0AB34JQ52-F1
#
_cell.length_a   1.000
_cell.length_b   1.000
_cell.length_c   1.000
_cell.angle_alpha   90.00
_cell.angle_beta   90.00
_cell.angle_gamma   90.00
#
_symmetry.space_group_name_H-M   'P 1'
#
loop_
_entity.id
_entity.type
_entity.pdbx_description
1 polymer ?
#
loop_
_entity_poly.entity_id
_entity_poly.type
_entity_poly.pdbx_seq_one_letter_code
_entity_poly.pdbx_strand_id
1 'polypeptide(L)'
;MRFPRRLAVAAAALLLFAHVAFKGRTPAAGAPPAPSRLAKPQPSRPPRAARQKAADEALVNCPPGSAVSFKNLELNAAGRELWRCLGIPGGPRTVMLTFGSKSMSEFMLNWVEHVRRLGQKLYLVGALDAQLTAVCEAHGVPSATITRAALEAMQLGSHVSQLGSSAGAYYRYAPGTFLRMGLVKQVFIVQMLAAGLDAMVSDVDVVWLASPWPLVRYGDAAEAARDGAVPPHARLLALADVVLSVDQVQQYMDSDKYRWHVDSELNTGVAFFRNSVGARAVLDEWAAQMKAAIAKGDPNHDQYWLNGVLRPRDFFNLKTDAAARASWLPAALQTAHAAANLPVGLPSTARAFEASLSTISPFLRAIYLFKRRFGANGSGVALGTFPIAQVSNGHTFFVQQLHHIVGVRPIAVHTTYQYGDATTYAYGKRQRLRDEQLWLMDGPQYYNGTYLQLLTAPARLLSPDHAELLLPELNGTEHCVLSHLRLSALQRQWIQDAFLLAAATRRTLILPRIWCVADRFWTILNRCLIGSRVEMPQPFVCPLDHSFDLPAMHAANLQWREHSFLSHPKADPSLAASQLRLRVGEARHPSTEAELRLPAGSDFAAVARAVRASPLAAEARVLTVDADDLRSLCRCVGGLPELLELNARLPSALRSSYDFCDTTDNPYFVECKGAGRSGCRKHPTYTMNISQGIQTVRALPTEGCGQGVGGCQAYELPDRHITRKRWRG
;
A
#
# COMPACT_ATOMS: atom_id res chain seq x y z
N MET A 1 -28.13 -26.34 -37.21
CA MET A 1 -27.34 -27.56 -36.93
C MET A 1 -27.50 -27.91 -35.46
N ARG A 2 -27.95 -29.13 -35.14
CA ARG A 2 -28.21 -29.61 -33.76
C ARG A 2 -26.91 -30.09 -33.10
N PHE A 3 -26.56 -29.56 -31.94
CA PHE A 3 -25.52 -30.08 -31.04
C PHE A 3 -26.16 -30.64 -29.75
N PRO A 4 -25.59 -31.68 -29.09
CA PRO A 4 -26.34 -32.58 -28.21
C PRO A 4 -26.36 -32.18 -26.73
N ARG A 5 -27.46 -32.53 -26.06
CA ARG A 5 -27.88 -32.29 -24.66
C ARG A 5 -27.02 -32.95 -23.55
N ARG A 6 -25.71 -33.19 -23.72
CA ARG A 6 -24.90 -33.91 -22.71
C ARG A 6 -24.01 -33.06 -21.81
N LEU A 7 -24.08 -31.73 -21.87
CA LEU A 7 -23.35 -30.82 -20.95
C LEU A 7 -24.18 -30.30 -19.77
N ALA A 8 -25.49 -30.54 -19.73
CA ALA A 8 -26.36 -30.04 -18.66
C ALA A 8 -26.32 -30.86 -17.36
N VAL A 9 -25.74 -32.06 -17.37
CA VAL A 9 -25.72 -32.97 -16.19
C VAL A 9 -24.42 -32.86 -15.39
N ALA A 10 -23.34 -32.31 -15.97
CA ALA A 10 -22.07 -32.11 -15.26
C ALA A 10 -22.05 -30.86 -14.37
N ALA A 11 -22.87 -29.84 -14.67
CA ALA A 11 -22.94 -28.60 -13.89
C ALA A 11 -23.71 -28.76 -12.56
N ALA A 12 -24.63 -29.73 -12.48
CA ALA A 12 -25.38 -30.02 -11.24
C ALA A 12 -24.57 -30.85 -10.22
N ALA A 13 -23.57 -31.62 -10.66
CA ALA A 13 -22.75 -32.46 -9.78
C ALA A 13 -21.69 -31.68 -8.99
N LEU A 14 -21.22 -30.53 -9.49
CA LEU A 14 -20.23 -29.69 -8.81
C LEU A 14 -20.83 -28.81 -7.70
N LEU A 15 -22.14 -28.56 -7.72
CA LEU A 15 -22.85 -27.81 -6.67
C LEU A 15 -23.28 -28.68 -5.48
N LEU A 16 -23.34 -30.01 -5.64
CA LEU A 16 -23.68 -30.95 -4.56
C LEU A 16 -22.47 -31.37 -3.70
N PHE A 17 -21.24 -31.26 -4.21
CA PHE A 17 -20.03 -31.59 -3.43
C PHE A 17 -19.63 -30.50 -2.41
N ALA A 18 -20.16 -29.28 -2.54
CA ALA A 18 -19.91 -28.19 -1.59
C ALA A 18 -20.83 -28.20 -0.36
N HIS A 19 -21.82 -29.11 -0.28
CA HIS A 19 -22.78 -29.19 0.83
C HIS A 19 -22.64 -30.43 1.73
N VAL A 20 -21.65 -31.29 1.52
CA VAL A 20 -21.44 -32.51 2.33
C VAL A 20 -20.23 -32.42 3.28
N ALA A 21 -19.39 -31.38 3.17
CA ALA A 21 -18.21 -31.23 4.01
C ALA A 21 -18.44 -30.36 5.27
N PHE A 22 -19.59 -30.42 5.93
CA PHE A 22 -19.80 -29.85 7.27
C PHE A 22 -21.00 -30.53 7.96
N LYS A 23 -20.85 -31.80 8.34
CA LYS A 23 -21.66 -32.41 9.41
C LYS A 23 -20.73 -33.09 10.41
N GLY A 24 -20.93 -32.74 11.67
CA GLY A 24 -19.98 -32.93 12.76
C GLY A 24 -19.61 -34.38 13.06
N ARG A 25 -18.40 -34.53 13.59
CA ARG A 25 -18.04 -35.64 14.47
C ARG A 25 -17.88 -35.10 15.88
N THR A 26 -18.73 -35.61 16.77
CA THR A 26 -18.55 -35.58 18.22
C THR A 26 -17.21 -36.23 18.60
N PRO A 27 -16.51 -35.74 19.63
CA PRO A 27 -15.26 -36.34 20.09
C PRO A 27 -15.55 -37.59 20.93
N ALA A 28 -15.01 -38.73 20.49
CA ALA A 28 -14.95 -39.94 21.30
C ALA A 28 -13.80 -39.82 22.32
N ALA A 29 -14.09 -40.20 23.56
CA ALA A 29 -13.11 -40.30 24.64
C ALA A 29 -12.06 -41.38 24.33
N GLY A 30 -10.78 -41.07 24.53
CA GLY A 30 -9.68 -42.02 24.36
C GLY A 30 -8.36 -41.52 24.96
N ALA A 31 -8.05 -42.07 26.15
CA ALA A 31 -6.77 -42.25 26.87
C ALA A 31 -5.63 -41.19 26.83
N PRO A 32 -4.98 -40.91 27.98
CA PRO A 32 -3.92 -39.90 28.08
C PRO A 32 -2.57 -40.40 27.51
N PRO A 33 -1.74 -39.52 26.91
CA PRO A 33 -0.40 -39.87 26.46
C PRO A 33 0.60 -39.95 27.62
N ALA A 34 1.54 -40.89 27.53
CA ALA A 34 2.63 -41.14 28.48
C ALA A 34 3.62 -39.95 28.57
N PRO A 35 4.30 -39.76 29.72
CA PRO A 35 5.11 -38.57 29.98
C PRO A 35 6.41 -38.57 29.18
N SER A 36 6.66 -37.47 28.47
CA SER A 36 7.93 -37.19 27.80
C SER A 36 9.02 -36.86 28.83
N ARG A 37 10.23 -37.39 28.59
CA ARG A 37 11.41 -37.15 29.44
C ARG A 37 11.79 -35.66 29.39
N LEU A 38 11.88 -35.05 30.57
CA LEU A 38 12.31 -33.67 30.81
C LEU A 38 13.68 -33.38 30.18
N ALA A 39 13.71 -32.40 29.27
CA ALA A 39 14.94 -31.74 28.85
C ALA A 39 15.47 -30.83 29.98
N LYS A 40 16.79 -30.80 30.17
CA LYS A 40 17.45 -29.96 31.19
C LYS A 40 17.14 -28.46 30.96
N PRO A 41 16.96 -27.64 32.02
CA PRO A 41 16.69 -26.22 31.85
C PRO A 41 17.90 -25.50 31.24
N GLN A 42 17.67 -24.75 30.16
CA GLN A 42 18.59 -23.70 29.73
C GLN A 42 18.63 -22.58 30.79
N PRO A 43 19.77 -21.89 30.98
CA PRO A 43 19.84 -20.76 31.90
C PRO A 43 18.81 -19.69 31.50
N SER A 44 17.99 -19.28 32.47
CA SER A 44 16.92 -18.31 32.29
C SER A 44 17.47 -16.99 31.74
N ARG A 45 16.94 -16.54 30.59
CA ARG A 45 17.18 -15.19 30.07
C ARG A 45 16.75 -14.15 31.12
N PRO A 46 17.54 -13.08 31.37
CA PRO A 46 17.20 -12.09 32.38
C PRO A 46 15.88 -11.38 32.04
N PRO A 47 15.10 -10.95 33.06
CA PRO A 47 13.82 -10.27 32.87
C PRO A 47 13.95 -9.02 32.00
N ARG A 48 12.90 -8.69 31.24
CA ARG A 48 12.86 -7.52 30.34
C ARG A 48 13.26 -6.22 31.04
N ALA A 49 12.88 -6.04 32.31
CA ALA A 49 13.25 -4.87 33.12
C ALA A 49 14.76 -4.76 33.41
N ALA A 50 15.45 -5.87 33.63
CA ALA A 50 16.90 -5.88 33.84
C ALA A 50 17.68 -5.60 32.54
N ARG A 51 17.14 -6.03 31.39
CA ARG A 51 17.69 -5.68 30.07
C ARG A 51 17.46 -4.21 29.70
N GLN A 52 16.29 -3.67 30.07
CA GLN A 52 15.97 -2.25 29.90
C GLN A 52 16.93 -1.40 30.74
N LYS A 53 17.07 -1.73 32.03
CA LYS A 53 17.97 -1.04 32.97
C LYS A 53 19.44 -1.09 32.53
N ALA A 54 19.93 -2.25 32.06
CA ALA A 54 21.29 -2.36 31.52
C ALA A 54 21.49 -1.59 30.20
N ALA A 55 20.45 -1.46 29.38
CA ALA A 55 20.48 -0.64 28.17
C ALA A 55 20.44 0.87 28.50
N ASP A 56 19.69 1.25 29.53
CA ASP A 56 19.60 2.62 30.03
C ASP A 56 20.90 3.04 30.75
N GLU A 57 21.53 2.15 31.52
CA GLU A 57 22.84 2.37 32.16
C GLU A 57 23.99 2.45 31.13
N ALA A 58 23.91 1.71 30.01
CA ALA A 58 24.87 1.81 28.91
C ALA A 58 24.78 3.13 28.12
N LEU A 59 23.66 3.86 28.20
CA LEU A 59 23.49 5.18 27.59
C LEU A 59 24.12 6.32 28.43
N VAL A 60 24.42 6.07 29.71
CA VAL A 60 24.93 7.12 30.63
C VAL A 60 26.45 7.29 30.55
N ASN A 61 27.22 6.26 30.17
CA ASN A 61 28.69 6.28 30.14
C ASN A 61 29.25 5.94 28.75
N CYS A 62 29.30 6.93 27.86
CA CYS A 62 29.80 6.75 26.50
C CYS A 62 31.33 6.96 26.45
N PRO A 63 32.11 6.01 25.90
CA PRO A 63 33.55 6.16 25.81
C PRO A 63 33.95 7.45 25.07
N PRO A 64 35.00 8.17 25.50
CA PRO A 64 35.51 9.32 24.75
C PRO A 64 35.82 8.93 23.30
N GLY A 65 35.26 9.66 22.33
CA GLY A 65 35.43 9.38 20.89
C GLY A 65 34.42 8.39 20.28
N SER A 66 33.41 7.92 21.03
CA SER A 66 32.36 7.03 20.49
C SER A 66 31.24 7.73 19.70
N ALA A 67 31.25 9.05 19.64
CA ALA A 67 30.24 9.83 18.94
C ALA A 67 30.46 9.75 17.42
N VAL A 68 29.42 9.37 16.69
CA VAL A 68 29.44 9.39 15.22
C VAL A 68 29.11 10.80 14.77
N SER A 69 30.05 11.46 14.11
CA SER A 69 29.80 12.71 13.41
C SER A 69 29.70 12.46 11.91
N PHE A 70 28.81 13.19 11.25
CA PHE A 70 28.64 13.14 9.80
C PHE A 70 29.25 14.41 9.21
N LYS A 71 30.22 14.25 8.31
CA LYS A 71 30.95 15.37 7.70
C LYS A 71 30.01 16.39 7.03
N ASN A 72 28.95 15.90 6.39
CA ASN A 72 28.08 16.71 5.54
C ASN A 72 26.66 16.89 6.12
N LEU A 73 26.37 16.40 7.33
CA LEU A 73 25.04 16.51 7.93
C LEU A 73 25.08 17.30 9.23
N GLU A 74 24.04 18.09 9.46
CA GLU A 74 23.79 18.78 10.71
C GLU A 74 22.60 18.11 11.43
N LEU A 75 22.88 17.46 12.56
CA LEU A 75 21.87 16.75 13.36
C LEU A 75 21.13 17.73 14.28
N ASN A 76 19.81 17.55 14.43
CA ASN A 76 19.04 18.22 15.47
C ASN A 76 19.39 17.65 16.87
N ALA A 77 18.78 18.20 17.93
CA ALA A 77 19.07 17.79 19.31
C ALA A 77 18.83 16.27 19.54
N ALA A 78 17.68 15.75 19.09
CA ALA A 78 17.35 14.33 19.20
C ALA A 78 18.32 13.44 18.39
N GLY A 79 18.77 13.90 17.23
CA GLY A 79 19.81 13.24 16.44
C GLY A 79 21.14 13.21 17.18
N ARG A 80 21.64 14.35 17.67
CA ARG A 80 22.91 14.38 18.41
C ARG A 80 22.90 13.44 19.61
N GLU A 81 21.76 13.36 20.31
CA GLU A 81 21.60 12.42 21.41
C GLU A 81 21.63 10.96 20.96
N LEU A 82 20.85 10.61 19.92
CA LEU A 82 20.82 9.25 19.38
C LEU A 82 22.21 8.77 18.91
N TRP A 83 22.99 9.67 18.29
CA TRP A 83 24.27 9.35 17.65
C TRP A 83 25.49 9.57 18.56
N ARG A 84 25.29 9.96 19.83
CA ARG A 84 26.36 10.27 20.78
C ARG A 84 27.22 9.05 21.17
N CYS A 85 26.66 7.84 21.12
CA CYS A 85 27.23 6.66 21.79
C CYS A 85 27.33 5.41 20.90
N LEU A 86 27.36 5.59 19.57
CA LEU A 86 27.37 4.46 18.64
C LEU A 86 28.70 3.70 18.52
N GLY A 87 29.78 4.27 19.04
CA GLY A 87 31.10 3.62 19.10
C GLY A 87 31.25 2.54 20.18
N ILE A 88 30.18 2.11 20.85
CA ILE A 88 30.24 0.97 21.77
C ILE A 88 30.40 -0.32 20.94
N PRO A 89 31.43 -1.16 21.21
CA PRO A 89 31.57 -2.47 20.58
C PRO A 89 30.28 -3.30 20.76
N GLY A 90 29.65 -3.70 19.65
CA GLY A 90 28.39 -4.45 19.65
C GLY A 90 27.11 -3.61 19.47
N GLY A 91 27.22 -2.30 19.27
CA GLY A 91 26.10 -1.45 18.87
C GLY A 91 25.54 -1.82 17.48
N PRO A 92 24.24 -1.55 17.21
CA PRO A 92 23.63 -1.82 15.91
C PRO A 92 24.38 -1.03 14.82
N ARG A 93 24.92 -1.72 13.81
CA ARG A 93 25.55 -1.10 12.65
C ARG A 93 24.59 -1.01 11.46
N THR A 94 23.32 -0.80 11.76
CA THR A 94 22.22 -0.81 10.83
C THR A 94 21.34 0.38 11.12
N VAL A 95 21.00 1.16 10.09
CA VAL A 95 20.18 2.37 10.23
C VAL A 95 19.01 2.34 9.28
N MET A 96 17.83 2.74 9.77
CA MET A 96 16.68 3.03 8.91
C MET A 96 16.64 4.51 8.57
N LEU A 97 16.50 4.85 7.28
CA LEU A 97 16.63 6.21 6.78
C LEU A 97 15.42 6.58 5.91
N THR A 98 14.82 7.74 6.18
CA THR A 98 13.79 8.32 5.32
C THR A 98 14.01 9.81 5.10
N PHE A 99 13.24 10.41 4.20
CA PHE A 99 13.40 11.79 3.75
C PHE A 99 12.05 12.44 3.54
N GLY A 100 11.88 13.66 4.02
CA GLY A 100 10.61 14.34 3.87
C GLY A 100 10.74 15.86 3.81
N SER A 101 9.65 16.49 3.43
CA SER A 101 9.42 17.93 3.54
C SER A 101 8.21 18.19 4.43
N LYS A 102 7.91 19.46 4.72
CA LYS A 102 6.75 19.84 5.53
C LYS A 102 5.42 19.30 4.98
N SER A 103 5.26 19.25 3.64
CA SER A 103 4.02 18.78 3.01
C SER A 103 3.75 17.29 3.21
N MET A 104 4.76 16.51 3.63
CA MET A 104 4.63 15.08 3.99
C MET A 104 4.90 14.82 5.47
N SER A 105 4.84 15.85 6.32
CA SER A 105 5.15 15.72 7.76
C SER A 105 4.29 14.69 8.50
N GLU A 106 3.01 14.55 8.17
CA GLU A 106 2.16 13.52 8.78
C GLU A 106 2.57 12.10 8.36
N PHE A 107 3.00 11.91 7.10
CA PHE A 107 3.56 10.64 6.64
C PHE A 107 4.89 10.34 7.33
N MET A 108 5.72 11.37 7.55
CA MET A 108 6.97 11.23 8.30
C MET A 108 6.70 10.77 9.72
N LEU A 109 5.75 11.38 10.43
CA LEU A 109 5.38 10.97 11.77
C LEU A 109 4.79 9.55 11.79
N ASN A 110 3.99 9.19 10.80
CA ASN A 110 3.47 7.83 10.64
C ASN A 110 4.61 6.81 10.45
N TRP A 111 5.56 7.11 9.57
CA TRP A 111 6.75 6.30 9.33
C TRP A 111 7.56 6.11 10.62
N VAL A 112 7.82 7.20 11.36
CA VAL A 112 8.59 7.17 12.61
C VAL A 112 7.89 6.31 13.65
N GLU A 113 6.57 6.42 13.79
CA GLU A 113 5.82 5.61 14.74
C GLU A 113 5.90 4.11 14.39
N HIS A 114 5.79 3.73 13.11
CA HIS A 114 5.98 2.35 12.68
C HIS A 114 7.40 1.85 12.97
N VAL A 115 8.44 2.65 12.68
CA VAL A 115 9.84 2.30 13.00
C VAL A 115 10.08 2.16 14.50
N ARG A 116 9.50 3.03 15.33
CA ARG A 116 9.55 2.93 16.80
C ARG A 116 8.89 1.65 17.29
N ARG A 117 7.76 1.23 16.70
CA ARG A 117 7.06 -0.02 17.05
C ARG A 117 7.87 -1.28 16.72
N LEU A 118 8.75 -1.22 15.72
CA LEU A 118 9.71 -2.29 15.46
C LEU A 118 10.81 -2.40 16.51
N GLY A 119 10.94 -1.41 17.40
CA GLY A 119 12.07 -1.29 18.32
C GLY A 119 13.38 -0.96 17.62
N GLN A 120 13.34 -0.43 16.38
CA GLN A 120 14.53 0.01 15.67
C GLN A 120 15.16 1.18 16.43
N LYS A 121 16.37 0.96 16.94
CA LYS A 121 17.09 1.97 17.73
C LYS A 121 17.62 3.10 16.86
N LEU A 122 18.30 2.74 15.76
CA LEU A 122 18.91 3.73 14.88
C LEU A 122 18.02 4.00 13.68
N TYR A 123 17.49 5.20 13.65
CA TYR A 123 16.87 5.75 12.47
C TYR A 123 17.17 7.24 12.36
N LEU A 124 17.05 7.78 11.15
CA LEU A 124 17.27 9.20 10.89
C LEU A 124 16.29 9.70 9.83
N VAL A 125 15.75 10.89 10.05
CA VAL A 125 14.95 11.60 9.04
C VAL A 125 15.82 12.66 8.38
N GLY A 126 16.03 12.57 7.07
CA GLY A 126 16.57 13.67 6.28
C GLY A 126 15.52 14.75 6.08
N ALA A 127 15.65 15.85 6.80
CA ALA A 127 14.76 17.00 6.69
C ALA A 127 15.16 17.84 5.47
N LEU A 128 14.26 17.94 4.49
CA LEU A 128 14.51 18.62 3.22
C LEU A 128 14.25 20.13 3.28
N ASP A 129 13.58 20.61 4.34
CA ASP A 129 13.29 22.02 4.59
C ASP A 129 13.28 22.34 6.10
N ALA A 130 13.40 23.63 6.43
CA ALA A 130 13.46 24.09 7.83
C ALA A 130 12.15 23.83 8.60
N GLN A 131 11.01 23.82 7.90
CA GLN A 131 9.71 23.60 8.53
C GLN A 131 9.57 22.15 9.02
N LEU A 132 10.09 21.17 8.28
CA LEU A 132 10.15 19.78 8.74
C LEU A 132 11.14 19.62 9.88
N THR A 133 12.28 20.32 9.86
CA THR A 133 13.21 20.32 11.01
C THR A 133 12.49 20.76 12.30
N ALA A 134 11.71 21.84 12.24
CA ALA A 134 10.91 22.30 13.38
C ALA A 134 9.87 21.27 13.83
N VAL A 135 9.22 20.56 12.90
CA VAL A 135 8.32 19.44 13.24
C VAL A 135 9.09 18.32 13.94
N CYS A 136 10.26 17.93 13.42
CA CYS A 136 11.09 16.89 14.03
C CYS A 136 11.52 17.28 15.45
N GLU A 137 11.91 18.55 15.67
CA GLU A 137 12.25 19.06 17.00
C GLU A 137 11.07 19.01 17.96
N ALA A 138 9.90 19.49 17.53
CA ALA A 138 8.68 19.48 18.35
C ALA A 138 8.24 18.06 18.77
N HIS A 139 8.55 17.04 17.97
CA HIS A 139 8.19 15.64 18.21
C HIS A 139 9.35 14.76 18.70
N GLY A 140 10.51 15.35 19.01
CA GLY A 140 11.69 14.61 19.46
C GLY A 140 12.15 13.54 18.46
N VAL A 141 12.00 13.82 17.16
CA VAL A 141 12.39 12.93 16.07
C VAL A 141 13.84 13.20 15.69
N PRO A 142 14.73 12.18 15.70
CA PRO A 142 16.09 12.30 15.18
C PRO A 142 16.09 12.69 13.70
N SER A 143 16.62 13.87 13.39
CA SER A 143 16.69 14.36 12.02
C SER A 143 18.00 15.06 11.72
N ALA A 144 18.31 15.20 10.43
CA ALA A 144 19.43 15.99 9.95
C ALA A 144 19.07 16.79 8.70
N THR A 145 19.78 17.89 8.49
CA THR A 145 19.86 18.62 7.23
C THR A 145 21.25 18.44 6.61
N ILE A 146 21.43 18.81 5.34
CA ILE A 146 22.77 18.90 4.75
C ILE A 146 23.40 20.23 5.16
N THR A 147 24.67 20.20 5.58
CA THR A 147 25.38 21.42 5.98
C THR A 147 25.49 22.41 4.82
N ARG A 148 25.48 23.71 5.13
CA ARG A 148 25.63 24.77 4.12
C ARG A 148 26.89 24.59 3.26
N ALA A 149 28.02 24.29 3.90
CA ALA A 149 29.29 24.05 3.19
C ALA A 149 29.20 22.86 2.22
N ALA A 150 28.51 21.78 2.60
CA ALA A 150 28.29 20.64 1.71
C ALA A 150 27.34 20.98 0.55
N LEU A 151 26.29 21.77 0.80
CA LEU A 151 25.39 22.25 -0.26
C LEU A 151 26.12 23.14 -1.27
N GLU A 152 27.00 24.02 -0.82
CA GLU A 152 27.81 24.88 -1.68
C GLU A 152 28.82 24.04 -2.49
N ALA A 153 29.58 23.16 -1.82
CA ALA A 153 30.57 22.31 -2.47
C ALA A 153 29.98 21.35 -3.51
N MET A 154 28.75 20.88 -3.29
CA MET A 154 28.05 19.99 -4.22
C MET A 154 27.20 20.75 -5.26
N GLN A 155 27.21 22.09 -5.23
CA GLN A 155 26.36 22.95 -6.06
C GLN A 155 24.86 22.64 -5.92
N LEU A 156 24.44 22.22 -4.71
CA LEU A 156 23.07 21.87 -4.35
C LEU A 156 22.31 23.02 -3.66
N GLY A 157 22.98 24.15 -3.37
CA GLY A 157 22.39 25.26 -2.61
C GLY A 157 21.12 25.85 -3.23
N SER A 158 21.11 26.10 -4.55
CA SER A 158 19.91 26.56 -5.27
C SER A 158 18.80 25.50 -5.34
N HIS A 159 19.16 24.22 -5.22
CA HIS A 159 18.24 23.09 -5.30
C HIS A 159 17.47 22.87 -3.99
N VAL A 160 18.14 23.01 -2.84
CA VAL A 160 17.51 22.91 -1.51
C VAL A 160 16.64 24.13 -1.21
N SER A 161 17.06 25.34 -1.62
CA SER A 161 16.21 26.53 -1.50
C SER A 161 14.90 26.41 -2.30
N GLN A 162 14.91 25.72 -3.45
CA GLN A 162 13.69 25.47 -4.23
C GLN A 162 12.75 24.44 -3.59
N LEU A 163 13.28 23.47 -2.86
CA LEU A 163 12.47 22.59 -1.98
C LEU A 163 11.78 23.43 -0.90
N GLY A 164 12.49 24.38 -0.29
CA GLY A 164 11.94 25.32 0.70
C GLY A 164 10.91 26.31 0.13
N SER A 165 11.06 26.79 -1.11
CA SER A 165 10.07 27.69 -1.75
C SER A 165 8.79 26.98 -2.21
N SER A 166 8.79 25.65 -2.25
CA SER A 166 7.58 24.85 -2.46
C SER A 166 6.74 24.66 -1.18
N ALA A 167 7.12 25.34 -0.08
CA ALA A 167 6.44 25.32 1.22
C ALA A 167 4.92 25.58 1.09
N GLY A 168 4.15 24.49 1.08
CA GLY A 168 2.69 24.47 0.97
C GLY A 168 2.14 23.61 -0.16
N ALA A 169 2.94 23.32 -1.20
CA ALA A 169 2.57 22.41 -2.28
C ALA A 169 3.13 21.00 -2.04
N TYR A 170 2.37 19.98 -2.42
CA TYR A 170 2.85 18.62 -2.55
C TYR A 170 3.85 18.58 -3.72
N TYR A 171 5.12 18.45 -3.36
CA TYR A 171 6.29 18.58 -4.26
C TYR A 171 6.26 17.62 -5.46
N ARG A 172 5.37 16.61 -5.44
CA ARG A 172 5.20 15.66 -6.53
C ARG A 172 4.87 16.32 -7.87
N TYR A 173 4.32 17.53 -7.85
CA TYR A 173 3.87 18.25 -9.03
C TYR A 173 4.78 19.41 -9.44
N ALA A 174 5.96 19.55 -8.82
CA ALA A 174 6.95 20.59 -9.17
C ALA A 174 8.08 20.02 -10.07
N PRO A 175 8.18 20.43 -11.36
CA PRO A 175 9.17 19.91 -12.30
C PRO A 175 10.62 20.00 -11.77
N GLY A 176 11.40 18.91 -11.94
CA GLY A 176 12.82 18.87 -11.55
C GLY A 176 13.10 18.71 -10.05
N THR A 177 12.09 18.78 -9.19
CA THR A 177 12.24 18.69 -7.72
C THR A 177 12.60 17.27 -7.26
N PHE A 178 12.03 16.24 -7.88
CA PHE A 178 12.32 14.83 -7.56
C PHE A 178 13.77 14.43 -7.81
N LEU A 179 14.34 14.84 -8.94
CA LEU A 179 15.72 14.53 -9.30
C LEU A 179 16.70 15.10 -8.27
N ARG A 180 16.43 16.35 -7.85
CA ARG A 180 17.24 17.06 -6.85
C ARG A 180 17.11 16.43 -5.47
N MET A 181 15.91 15.99 -5.09
CA MET A 181 15.70 15.17 -3.90
C MET A 181 16.49 13.86 -3.97
N GLY A 182 16.58 13.22 -5.14
CA GLY A 182 17.43 12.03 -5.35
C GLY A 182 18.88 12.23 -4.95
N LEU A 183 19.48 13.37 -5.32
CA LEU A 183 20.83 13.72 -4.88
C LEU A 183 20.92 13.94 -3.37
N VAL A 184 19.90 14.57 -2.77
CA VAL A 184 19.84 14.72 -1.31
C VAL A 184 19.79 13.35 -0.64
N LYS A 185 18.93 12.42 -1.09
CA LYS A 185 18.89 11.04 -0.57
C LYS A 185 20.27 10.40 -0.60
N GLN A 186 20.96 10.52 -1.74
CA GLN A 186 22.29 9.95 -1.93
C GLN A 186 23.30 10.46 -0.90
N VAL A 187 23.31 11.76 -0.60
CA VAL A 187 24.23 12.35 0.38
C VAL A 187 24.07 11.67 1.74
N PHE A 188 22.84 11.53 2.24
CA PHE A 188 22.61 10.89 3.52
C PHE A 188 23.03 9.41 3.50
N ILE A 189 22.70 8.66 2.45
CA ILE A 189 23.06 7.24 2.33
C ILE A 189 24.60 7.10 2.39
N VAL A 190 25.33 7.91 1.63
CA VAL A 190 26.81 7.90 1.65
C VAL A 190 27.36 8.21 3.04
N GLN A 191 26.77 9.15 3.78
CA GLN A 191 27.20 9.46 5.15
C GLN A 191 26.95 8.29 6.11
N MET A 192 25.86 7.54 5.94
CA MET A 192 25.62 6.32 6.73
C MET A 192 26.69 5.25 6.43
N LEU A 193 26.97 4.99 5.14
CA LEU A 193 27.99 4.01 4.77
C LEU A 193 29.40 4.46 5.22
N ALA A 194 29.70 5.75 5.15
CA ALA A 194 30.98 6.30 5.62
C ALA A 194 31.15 6.17 7.14
N ALA A 195 30.05 6.21 7.90
CA ALA A 195 30.02 5.93 9.33
C ALA A 195 30.09 4.43 9.68
N GLY A 196 30.22 3.55 8.68
CA GLY A 196 30.37 2.11 8.89
C GLY A 196 29.05 1.33 8.98
N LEU A 197 27.93 1.94 8.60
CA LEU A 197 26.58 1.40 8.79
C LEU A 197 26.02 0.81 7.50
N ASP A 198 25.28 -0.28 7.61
CA ASP A 198 24.36 -0.69 6.55
C ASP A 198 23.10 0.19 6.61
N ALA A 199 22.62 0.65 5.47
CA ALA A 199 21.47 1.55 5.39
C ALA A 199 20.25 0.85 4.76
N MET A 200 19.15 0.79 5.52
CA MET A 200 17.81 0.48 5.00
C MET A 200 17.08 1.80 4.75
N VAL A 201 16.83 2.09 3.50
CA VAL A 201 16.31 3.37 3.02
C VAL A 201 14.87 3.18 2.57
N SER A 202 13.99 4.11 2.92
CA SER A 202 12.68 4.18 2.29
C SER A 202 12.17 5.59 2.08
N ASP A 203 11.26 5.75 1.13
CA ASP A 203 10.42 6.94 1.05
C ASP A 203 9.57 7.09 2.32
N VAL A 204 9.10 8.31 2.54
CA VAL A 204 8.37 8.71 3.76
C VAL A 204 6.97 8.12 3.82
N ASP A 205 6.43 7.72 2.68
CA ASP A 205 5.13 7.10 2.51
C ASP A 205 5.21 5.56 2.44
N VAL A 206 6.25 5.01 3.08
CA VAL A 206 6.38 3.59 3.38
C VAL A 206 5.93 3.31 4.81
N VAL A 207 5.20 2.23 5.02
CA VAL A 207 4.87 1.70 6.33
C VAL A 207 5.65 0.42 6.57
N TRP A 208 6.35 0.34 7.70
CA TRP A 208 7.09 -0.84 8.13
C TRP A 208 6.27 -1.67 9.13
N LEU A 209 5.90 -2.88 8.74
CA LEU A 209 5.06 -3.80 9.53
C LEU A 209 5.89 -4.83 10.31
N ALA A 210 7.10 -5.11 9.85
CA ALA A 210 8.05 -5.99 10.52
C ALA A 210 9.50 -5.52 10.26
N SER A 211 10.44 -6.03 11.06
CA SER A 211 11.86 -5.74 10.84
C SER A 211 12.30 -6.24 9.45
N PRO A 212 13.01 -5.43 8.65
CA PRO A 212 13.47 -5.83 7.32
C PRO A 212 14.82 -6.54 7.31
N TRP A 213 15.55 -6.47 8.43
CA TRP A 213 16.89 -7.04 8.53
C TRP A 213 16.96 -8.56 8.23
N PRO A 214 15.97 -9.38 8.62
CA PRO A 214 15.91 -10.80 8.23
C PRO A 214 15.91 -11.05 6.71
N LEU A 215 15.61 -10.08 5.85
CA LEU A 215 15.69 -10.25 4.40
C LEU A 215 17.14 -10.17 3.86
N VAL A 216 18.02 -9.44 4.54
CA VAL A 216 19.33 -9.01 4.01
C VAL A 216 20.49 -9.27 4.96
N ARG A 217 20.23 -9.89 6.12
CA ARG A 217 21.23 -10.23 7.14
C ARG A 217 21.01 -11.66 7.62
N TYR A 218 22.02 -12.50 7.41
CA TYR A 218 21.94 -13.94 7.63
C TYR A 218 21.58 -14.32 9.07
N GLY A 219 22.22 -13.67 10.06
CA GLY A 219 21.96 -13.94 11.48
C GLY A 219 20.55 -13.56 11.91
N ASP A 220 20.08 -12.39 11.48
CA ASP A 220 18.74 -11.89 11.79
C ASP A 220 17.67 -12.79 11.15
N ALA A 221 17.97 -13.34 9.97
CA ALA A 221 17.13 -14.32 9.29
C ALA A 221 17.04 -15.65 10.06
N ALA A 222 18.15 -16.12 10.63
CA ALA A 222 18.18 -17.33 11.46
C ALA A 222 17.41 -17.12 12.77
N GLU A 223 17.58 -15.97 13.43
CA GLU A 223 16.86 -15.66 14.68
C GLU A 223 15.34 -15.49 14.46
N ALA A 224 14.94 -14.91 13.33
CA ALA A 224 13.52 -14.74 12.99
C ALA A 224 12.82 -16.05 12.58
N ALA A 225 13.58 -17.07 12.16
CA ALA A 225 13.03 -18.34 11.71
C ALA A 225 12.57 -19.20 12.90
N ARG A 226 11.39 -19.83 12.77
CA ARG A 226 10.80 -20.65 13.84
C ARG A 226 11.63 -21.89 14.18
N ASP A 227 12.30 -22.46 13.19
CA ASP A 227 13.16 -23.64 13.28
C ASP A 227 14.66 -23.28 13.41
N GLY A 228 14.99 -21.98 13.46
CA GLY A 228 16.36 -21.47 13.45
C GLY A 228 17.06 -21.56 12.09
N ALA A 229 16.37 -21.98 11.01
CA ALA A 229 16.96 -22.11 9.69
C ALA A 229 16.77 -20.84 8.86
N VAL A 230 17.84 -20.36 8.22
CA VAL A 230 17.75 -19.17 7.35
C VAL A 230 16.82 -19.45 6.16
N PRO A 231 15.74 -18.68 5.99
CA PRO A 231 14.81 -18.83 4.88
C PRO A 231 15.54 -18.71 3.53
N PRO A 232 15.18 -19.53 2.51
CA PRO A 232 15.86 -19.52 1.22
C PRO A 232 15.98 -18.13 0.59
N HIS A 233 14.96 -17.28 0.69
CA HIS A 233 14.97 -15.94 0.12
C HIS A 233 16.07 -15.03 0.68
N ALA A 234 16.45 -15.19 1.95
CA ALA A 234 17.40 -14.31 2.62
C ALA A 234 18.88 -14.69 2.36
N ARG A 235 19.15 -15.92 1.88
CA ARG A 235 20.52 -16.47 1.84
C ARG A 235 21.45 -15.71 0.90
N LEU A 236 21.08 -15.61 -0.38
CA LEU A 236 21.88 -14.87 -1.37
C LEU A 236 21.77 -13.36 -1.14
N LEU A 237 20.58 -12.85 -0.76
CA LEU A 237 20.39 -11.44 -0.45
C LEU A 237 21.32 -10.95 0.68
N ALA A 238 21.66 -11.81 1.64
CA ALA A 238 22.62 -11.48 2.71
C ALA A 238 24.05 -11.16 2.21
N LEU A 239 24.38 -11.49 0.97
CA LEU A 239 25.67 -11.19 0.33
C LEU A 239 25.56 -10.09 -0.75
N ALA A 240 24.37 -9.54 -1.01
CA ALA A 240 24.20 -8.46 -1.97
C ALA A 240 24.78 -7.14 -1.43
N ASP A 241 25.35 -6.34 -2.33
CA ASP A 241 25.79 -4.96 -2.05
C ASP A 241 24.58 -4.01 -1.98
N VAL A 242 23.63 -4.22 -2.88
CA VAL A 242 22.41 -3.40 -3.02
C VAL A 242 21.20 -4.32 -3.15
N VAL A 243 20.11 -4.02 -2.46
CA VAL A 243 18.81 -4.67 -2.68
C VAL A 243 17.75 -3.60 -2.90
N LEU A 244 16.97 -3.72 -3.96
CA LEU A 244 15.95 -2.73 -4.33
C LEU A 244 14.54 -3.33 -4.22
N SER A 245 13.53 -2.49 -4.08
CA SER A 245 12.15 -2.88 -4.36
C SER A 245 11.90 -2.82 -5.87
N VAL A 246 10.73 -3.29 -6.33
CA VAL A 246 10.38 -3.29 -7.76
C VAL A 246 8.98 -2.73 -7.99
N ASP A 247 8.81 -2.12 -9.16
CA ASP A 247 7.54 -1.64 -9.70
C ASP A 247 6.79 -2.76 -10.47
N GLN A 248 7.06 -4.01 -10.11
CA GLN A 248 6.37 -5.17 -10.66
C GLN A 248 5.10 -5.47 -9.85
N VAL A 249 3.99 -5.71 -10.53
CA VAL A 249 2.68 -6.00 -9.91
C VAL A 249 2.16 -7.39 -10.25
N GLN A 250 2.91 -8.17 -11.04
CA GLN A 250 2.56 -9.53 -11.43
C GLN A 250 3.49 -10.52 -10.72
N GLN A 251 2.95 -11.39 -9.88
CA GLN A 251 3.72 -12.31 -9.03
C GLN A 251 4.56 -13.29 -9.86
N TYR A 252 4.07 -13.74 -11.02
CA TYR A 252 4.87 -14.59 -11.89
C TYR A 252 6.13 -13.88 -12.43
N MET A 253 6.09 -12.55 -12.58
CA MET A 253 7.24 -11.74 -13.01
C MET A 253 8.17 -11.37 -11.85
N ASP A 254 7.68 -11.37 -10.61
CA ASP A 254 8.52 -11.28 -9.40
C ASP A 254 9.26 -12.59 -9.11
N SER A 255 8.80 -13.72 -9.65
CA SER A 255 9.51 -14.99 -9.50
C SER A 255 10.88 -14.95 -10.20
N ASP A 256 11.89 -15.62 -9.64
CA ASP A 256 13.27 -15.62 -10.17
C ASP A 256 13.42 -16.22 -11.58
N LYS A 257 12.31 -16.61 -12.21
CA LYS A 257 12.21 -17.05 -13.60
C LYS A 257 12.23 -15.88 -14.59
N TYR A 258 11.95 -14.65 -14.13
CA TYR A 258 11.88 -13.47 -14.99
C TYR A 258 13.09 -12.55 -14.77
N ARG A 259 13.58 -11.89 -15.83
CA ARG A 259 14.75 -11.00 -15.76
C ARG A 259 14.38 -9.63 -15.17
N TRP A 260 13.79 -9.60 -13.97
CA TRP A 260 13.18 -8.39 -13.39
C TRP A 260 14.11 -7.17 -13.32
N HIS A 261 15.41 -7.37 -13.11
CA HIS A 261 16.43 -6.31 -13.06
C HIS A 261 16.75 -5.66 -14.41
N VAL A 262 16.24 -6.21 -15.51
CA VAL A 262 16.40 -5.68 -16.88
C VAL A 262 15.03 -5.35 -17.48
N ASP A 263 14.06 -6.25 -17.31
CA ASP A 263 12.75 -6.22 -17.96
C ASP A 263 11.65 -5.60 -17.07
N SER A 264 11.97 -5.16 -15.86
CA SER A 264 11.05 -4.45 -14.97
C SER A 264 11.74 -3.22 -14.37
N GLU A 265 10.96 -2.20 -14.05
CA GLU A 265 11.48 -1.01 -13.38
C GLU A 265 11.80 -1.35 -11.91
N LEU A 266 13.03 -1.07 -11.49
CA LEU A 266 13.42 -1.11 -10.09
C LEU A 266 12.92 0.13 -9.38
N ASN A 267 12.57 0.02 -8.10
CA ASN A 267 12.01 1.10 -7.30
C ASN A 267 13.01 1.57 -6.23
N THR A 268 13.19 2.89 -6.08
CA THR A 268 14.11 3.49 -5.09
C THR A 268 13.44 3.86 -3.76
N GLY A 269 12.14 3.64 -3.64
CA GLY A 269 11.35 3.97 -2.45
C GLY A 269 11.48 2.96 -1.32
N VAL A 270 12.02 1.76 -1.57
CA VAL A 270 12.60 0.89 -0.53
C VAL A 270 13.89 0.29 -1.08
N ALA A 271 15.00 0.51 -0.40
CA ALA A 271 16.32 0.08 -0.83
C ALA A 271 17.21 -0.27 0.37
N PHE A 272 18.08 -1.25 0.21
CA PHE A 272 19.15 -1.56 1.15
C PHE A 272 20.49 -1.35 0.49
N PHE A 273 21.39 -0.67 1.21
CA PHE A 273 22.79 -0.48 0.83
C PHE A 273 23.68 -1.05 1.92
N ARG A 274 24.46 -2.06 1.57
CA ARG A 274 25.50 -2.59 2.44
C ARG A 274 26.61 -1.58 2.59
N ASN A 275 27.25 -1.53 3.75
CA ASN A 275 28.52 -0.84 3.92
C ASN A 275 29.64 -1.58 3.16
N SER A 276 29.66 -1.46 1.83
CA SER A 276 30.62 -2.12 0.94
C SER A 276 31.19 -1.15 -0.09
N VAL A 277 32.27 -1.56 -0.75
CA VAL A 277 32.83 -0.82 -1.90
C VAL A 277 31.89 -0.86 -3.10
N GLY A 278 31.17 -1.97 -3.30
CA GLY A 278 30.21 -2.13 -4.39
C GLY A 278 29.01 -1.18 -4.27
N ALA A 279 28.41 -1.08 -3.08
CA ALA A 279 27.29 -0.17 -2.84
C ALA A 279 27.68 1.30 -3.06
N ARG A 280 28.87 1.70 -2.58
CA ARG A 280 29.42 3.05 -2.83
C ARG A 280 29.63 3.32 -4.31
N ALA A 281 30.18 2.36 -5.06
CA ALA A 281 30.39 2.52 -6.50
C ALA A 281 29.06 2.71 -7.26
N VAL A 282 27.98 2.02 -6.86
CA VAL A 282 26.63 2.25 -7.42
C VAL A 282 26.13 3.65 -7.08
N LEU A 283 26.26 4.09 -5.82
CA LEU A 283 25.83 5.43 -5.38
C LEU A 283 26.59 6.55 -6.09
N ASP A 284 27.87 6.36 -6.37
CA ASP A 284 28.71 7.33 -7.09
C ASP A 284 28.26 7.49 -8.55
N GLU A 285 28.05 6.37 -9.25
CA GLU A 285 27.57 6.41 -10.63
C GLU A 285 26.13 6.94 -10.75
N TRP A 286 25.27 6.59 -9.80
CA TRP A 286 23.91 7.14 -9.75
C TRP A 286 23.92 8.65 -9.52
N ALA A 287 24.73 9.14 -8.59
CA ALA A 287 24.91 10.57 -8.39
C ALA A 287 25.49 11.27 -9.62
N ALA A 288 26.46 10.66 -10.31
CA ALA A 288 27.03 11.22 -11.53
C ALA A 288 25.99 11.34 -12.65
N GLN A 289 25.15 10.31 -12.86
CA GLN A 289 24.05 10.35 -13.83
C GLN A 289 23.02 11.45 -13.49
N MET A 290 22.58 11.53 -12.23
CA MET A 290 21.63 12.56 -11.81
C MET A 290 22.21 13.98 -11.97
N LYS A 291 23.49 14.20 -11.63
CA LYS A 291 24.17 15.49 -11.85
C LYS A 291 24.23 15.86 -13.34
N ALA A 292 24.58 14.89 -14.20
CA ALA A 292 24.61 15.09 -15.65
C ALA A 292 23.22 15.42 -16.23
N ALA A 293 22.17 14.77 -15.72
CA ALA A 293 20.79 15.03 -16.09
C ALA A 293 20.33 16.44 -15.69
N ILE A 294 20.65 16.87 -14.45
CA ILE A 294 20.35 18.24 -13.98
C ILE A 294 21.04 19.28 -14.85
N ALA A 295 22.31 19.07 -15.19
CA ALA A 295 23.06 19.99 -16.06
C ALA A 295 22.43 20.12 -17.46
N LYS A 296 21.69 19.11 -17.92
CA LYS A 296 20.95 19.10 -19.19
C LYS A 296 19.49 19.57 -19.05
N GLY A 297 19.03 19.87 -17.84
CA GLY A 297 17.64 20.24 -17.58
C GLY A 297 16.64 19.08 -17.72
N ASP A 298 17.09 17.83 -17.66
CA ASP A 298 16.21 16.66 -17.77
C ASP A 298 15.43 16.46 -16.45
N PRO A 299 14.08 16.48 -16.47
CA PRO A 299 13.27 16.44 -15.25
C PRO A 299 13.01 15.03 -14.70
N ASN A 300 13.53 13.97 -15.34
CA ASN A 300 13.31 12.59 -14.90
C ASN A 300 13.80 12.35 -13.47
N HIS A 301 13.11 11.48 -12.74
CA HIS A 301 13.31 11.28 -11.30
C HIS A 301 14.50 10.35 -10.98
N ASP A 302 14.85 10.28 -9.70
CA ASP A 302 15.98 9.52 -9.15
C ASP A 302 15.95 8.03 -9.54
N GLN A 303 14.79 7.38 -9.44
CA GLN A 303 14.60 6.00 -9.87
C GLN A 303 14.88 5.78 -11.36
N TYR A 304 14.48 6.69 -12.25
CA TYR A 304 14.76 6.58 -13.69
C TYR A 304 16.27 6.53 -13.93
N TRP A 305 17.03 7.42 -13.28
CA TRP A 305 18.48 7.48 -13.44
C TRP A 305 19.22 6.31 -12.81
N LEU A 306 18.71 5.73 -11.71
CA LEU A 306 19.28 4.50 -11.17
C LEU A 306 19.09 3.34 -12.15
N ASN A 307 17.89 3.19 -12.71
CA ASN A 307 17.62 2.19 -13.74
C ASN A 307 18.50 2.42 -14.98
N GLY A 308 18.75 3.67 -15.37
CA GLY A 308 19.68 4.02 -16.46
C GLY A 308 21.14 3.63 -16.18
N VAL A 309 21.57 3.62 -14.92
CA VAL A 309 22.85 3.00 -14.54
C VAL A 309 22.76 1.49 -14.72
N LEU A 310 21.71 0.82 -14.23
CA LEU A 310 21.71 -0.64 -14.13
C LEU A 310 21.42 -1.36 -15.45
N ARG A 311 20.42 -0.91 -16.21
CA ARG A 311 19.82 -1.59 -17.38
C ARG A 311 20.79 -1.90 -18.53
N PRO A 312 21.76 -1.04 -18.91
CA PRO A 312 22.63 -1.33 -20.05
C PRO A 312 23.70 -2.40 -19.81
N ARG A 313 23.73 -3.05 -18.63
CA ARG A 313 24.83 -3.91 -18.20
C ARG A 313 24.43 -5.38 -18.23
N ASP A 314 25.37 -6.21 -18.68
CA ASP A 314 25.28 -7.66 -18.54
C ASP A 314 25.62 -8.12 -17.12
N PHE A 315 25.07 -9.26 -16.73
CA PHE A 315 25.20 -9.86 -15.41
C PHE A 315 25.23 -11.39 -15.50
N PHE A 316 25.68 -12.01 -14.41
CA PHE A 316 25.45 -13.41 -14.09
C PHE A 316 24.31 -13.51 -13.08
N ASN A 317 23.31 -14.35 -13.34
CA ASN A 317 22.29 -14.68 -12.35
C ASN A 317 22.87 -15.73 -11.40
N LEU A 318 23.29 -15.32 -10.21
CA LEU A 318 23.97 -16.21 -9.28
C LEU A 318 23.06 -17.27 -8.69
N LYS A 319 21.73 -17.23 -8.87
CA LYS A 319 20.86 -18.37 -8.51
C LYS A 319 21.05 -19.53 -9.48
N THR A 320 21.09 -19.25 -10.77
CA THR A 320 21.07 -20.27 -11.85
C THR A 320 22.45 -20.57 -12.42
N ASP A 321 23.38 -19.62 -12.39
CA ASP A 321 24.74 -19.77 -12.89
C ASP A 321 25.68 -20.29 -11.79
N ALA A 322 25.75 -21.62 -11.67
CA ALA A 322 26.56 -22.28 -10.66
C ALA A 322 28.07 -22.03 -10.83
N ALA A 323 28.56 -21.87 -12.07
CA ALA A 323 29.97 -21.61 -12.34
C ALA A 323 30.37 -20.21 -11.90
N ALA A 324 29.58 -19.19 -12.26
CA ALA A 324 29.80 -17.82 -11.80
C ALA A 324 29.69 -17.72 -10.27
N ARG A 325 28.69 -18.38 -9.67
CA ARG A 325 28.54 -18.40 -8.21
C ARG A 325 29.71 -19.06 -7.50
N ALA A 326 30.18 -20.23 -7.98
CA ALA A 326 31.31 -20.93 -7.38
C ALA A 326 32.61 -20.11 -7.44
N SER A 327 32.81 -19.31 -8.50
CA SER A 327 33.94 -18.40 -8.65
C SER A 327 33.85 -17.17 -7.72
N TRP A 328 32.65 -16.60 -7.58
CA TRP A 328 32.42 -15.38 -6.81
C TRP A 328 32.34 -15.59 -5.30
N LEU A 329 31.69 -16.68 -4.87
CA LEU A 329 31.28 -16.91 -3.49
C LEU A 329 32.44 -16.95 -2.47
N PRO A 330 33.61 -17.55 -2.73
CA PRO A 330 34.72 -17.55 -1.78
C PRO A 330 35.16 -16.13 -1.38
N ALA A 331 35.33 -15.24 -2.36
CA ALA A 331 35.73 -13.85 -2.11
C ALA A 331 34.61 -13.05 -1.41
N ALA A 332 33.35 -13.29 -1.77
CA ALA A 332 32.21 -12.67 -1.11
C ALA A 332 32.11 -13.07 0.38
N LEU A 333 32.29 -14.35 0.69
CA LEU A 333 32.32 -14.85 2.07
C LEU A 333 33.51 -14.28 2.84
N GLN A 334 34.71 -14.26 2.26
CA GLN A 334 35.87 -13.66 2.91
C GLN A 334 35.63 -12.19 3.26
N THR A 335 35.05 -11.42 2.31
CA THR A 335 34.70 -10.02 2.53
C THR A 335 33.65 -9.87 3.64
N ALA A 336 32.60 -10.68 3.62
CA ALA A 336 31.57 -10.68 4.66
C ALA A 336 32.11 -11.04 6.04
N HIS A 337 33.13 -11.92 6.13
CA HIS A 337 33.77 -12.29 7.39
C HIS A 337 34.81 -11.29 7.89
N ALA A 338 35.45 -10.56 6.98
CA ALA A 338 36.36 -9.47 7.32
C ALA A 338 35.60 -8.19 7.71
N ALA A 339 34.33 -8.06 7.30
CA ALA A 339 33.50 -6.94 7.71
C ALA A 339 33.36 -6.93 9.22
N ALA A 340 33.48 -5.75 9.82
CA ALA A 340 33.33 -5.59 11.25
C ALA A 340 31.93 -6.06 11.75
N ASN A 341 30.96 -6.21 10.84
CA ASN A 341 29.61 -6.76 11.04
C ASN A 341 29.48 -8.16 10.43
N LEU A 342 30.29 -9.11 10.89
CA LEU A 342 30.15 -10.51 10.47
C LEU A 342 28.67 -10.94 10.62
N PRO A 343 28.00 -11.39 9.56
CA PRO A 343 26.64 -11.90 9.69
C PRO A 343 26.68 -13.18 10.54
N VAL A 344 26.07 -13.13 11.72
CA VAL A 344 26.05 -14.25 12.67
C VAL A 344 25.54 -15.51 11.97
N GLY A 345 26.23 -16.63 12.15
CA GLY A 345 25.83 -17.92 11.58
C GLY A 345 26.04 -18.08 10.07
N LEU A 346 26.61 -17.08 9.37
CA LEU A 346 26.94 -17.22 7.96
C LEU A 346 27.99 -18.34 7.77
N PRO A 347 27.79 -19.28 6.82
CA PRO A 347 28.77 -20.32 6.55
C PRO A 347 30.13 -19.75 6.15
N SER A 348 31.19 -20.26 6.76
CA SER A 348 32.57 -19.78 6.54
C SER A 348 33.21 -20.26 5.23
N THR A 349 32.63 -21.27 4.58
CA THR A 349 33.16 -21.83 3.34
C THR A 349 32.10 -21.86 2.25
N ALA A 350 32.54 -21.69 0.99
CA ALA A 350 31.66 -21.80 -0.16
C ALA A 350 30.94 -23.17 -0.22
N ARG A 351 31.65 -24.25 0.12
CA ARG A 351 31.06 -25.60 0.18
C ARG A 351 29.91 -25.69 1.19
N ALA A 352 30.09 -25.16 2.39
CA ALA A 352 29.05 -25.16 3.42
C ALA A 352 27.87 -24.26 3.03
N PHE A 353 28.15 -23.11 2.42
CA PHE A 353 27.12 -22.22 1.90
C PHE A 353 26.31 -22.90 0.78
N GLU A 354 26.95 -23.50 -0.23
CA GLU A 354 26.28 -24.25 -1.30
C GLU A 354 25.50 -25.45 -0.76
N ALA A 355 26.05 -26.18 0.22
CA ALA A 355 25.33 -27.28 0.89
C ALA A 355 24.07 -26.77 1.58
N SER A 356 24.08 -25.54 2.11
CA SER A 356 22.86 -24.94 2.64
C SER A 356 21.81 -24.73 1.54
N LEU A 357 22.21 -24.40 0.30
CA LEU A 357 21.32 -24.17 -0.86
C LEU A 357 20.73 -25.46 -1.47
N SER A 358 21.10 -26.65 -0.99
CA SER A 358 20.97 -27.95 -1.69
C SER A 358 19.56 -28.40 -2.09
N THR A 359 18.51 -27.79 -1.54
CA THR A 359 17.21 -27.71 -2.22
C THR A 359 17.12 -26.35 -2.89
N ILE A 360 17.27 -26.28 -4.22
CA ILE A 360 16.91 -25.08 -5.00
C ILE A 360 15.42 -24.86 -4.80
N SER A 361 15.12 -24.11 -3.74
CA SER A 361 13.77 -23.75 -3.39
C SER A 361 13.29 -22.76 -4.46
N PRO A 362 12.05 -22.87 -4.96
CA PRO A 362 11.46 -21.82 -5.76
C PRO A 362 11.46 -20.46 -5.04
N PHE A 363 11.62 -20.47 -3.70
CA PHE A 363 11.71 -19.28 -2.85
C PHE A 363 13.14 -18.73 -2.66
N LEU A 364 14.19 -19.36 -3.18
CA LEU A 364 15.55 -18.80 -3.16
C LEU A 364 15.62 -17.58 -4.08
N ARG A 365 15.85 -16.39 -3.55
CA ARG A 365 15.92 -15.16 -4.36
C ARG A 365 17.20 -15.06 -5.14
N ALA A 366 17.10 -14.65 -6.40
CA ALA A 366 18.25 -14.36 -7.24
C ALA A 366 18.95 -13.07 -6.82
N ILE A 367 20.28 -13.08 -6.99
CA ILE A 367 21.11 -11.88 -7.00
C ILE A 367 21.90 -11.88 -8.32
N TYR A 368 22.17 -10.70 -8.84
CA TYR A 368 22.81 -10.49 -10.12
C TYR A 368 24.19 -9.88 -9.91
N LEU A 369 25.21 -10.60 -10.35
CA LEU A 369 26.58 -10.12 -10.37
C LEU A 369 26.86 -9.46 -11.71
N PHE A 370 27.04 -8.16 -11.73
CA PHE A 370 27.31 -7.43 -12.96
C PHE A 370 28.70 -7.78 -13.51
N LYS A 371 28.76 -8.05 -14.82
CA LYS A 371 30.00 -8.37 -15.53
C LYS A 371 30.88 -7.14 -15.66
N ARG A 372 30.27 -6.00 -15.99
CA ARG A 372 30.94 -4.71 -16.05
C ARG A 372 31.14 -4.17 -14.63
N ARG A 373 32.36 -3.76 -14.35
CA ARG A 373 32.75 -3.15 -13.06
C ARG A 373 32.17 -1.74 -12.89
N PHE A 374 31.92 -1.36 -11.63
CA PHE A 374 31.37 -0.07 -11.24
C PHE A 374 32.43 0.87 -10.66
N GLY A 375 32.21 2.16 -10.88
CA GLY A 375 33.01 3.24 -10.32
C GLY A 375 34.47 3.25 -10.77
N ALA A 376 35.22 4.27 -10.33
CA ALA A 376 36.65 4.42 -10.66
C ALA A 376 37.52 3.26 -10.15
N ASN A 377 37.10 2.63 -9.06
CA ASN A 377 37.84 1.53 -8.42
C ASN A 377 37.59 0.15 -9.07
N GLY A 378 36.78 0.09 -10.14
CA GLY A 378 36.53 -1.17 -10.85
C GLY A 378 35.85 -2.23 -9.96
N SER A 379 34.88 -1.85 -9.14
CA SER A 379 34.24 -2.74 -8.16
C SER A 379 33.31 -3.75 -8.85
N GLY A 380 33.36 -5.02 -8.40
CA GLY A 380 32.29 -5.97 -8.71
C GLY A 380 31.08 -5.68 -7.83
N VAL A 381 29.88 -5.75 -8.41
CA VAL A 381 28.63 -5.42 -7.70
C VAL A 381 27.64 -6.56 -7.82
N ALA A 382 27.14 -7.02 -6.69
CA ALA A 382 26.02 -7.95 -6.58
C ALA A 382 24.75 -7.20 -6.15
N LEU A 383 23.68 -7.31 -6.95
CA LEU A 383 22.40 -6.64 -6.70
C LEU A 383 21.25 -7.66 -6.59
N GLY A 384 20.35 -7.48 -5.62
CA GLY A 384 19.12 -8.27 -5.47
C GLY A 384 17.87 -7.41 -5.44
N THR A 385 16.69 -8.05 -5.34
CA THR A 385 15.45 -7.37 -4.98
C THR A 385 14.73 -8.02 -3.83
N PHE A 386 13.92 -7.19 -3.17
CA PHE A 386 12.97 -7.66 -2.19
C PHE A 386 11.79 -8.40 -2.84
N PRO A 387 11.26 -9.45 -2.18
CA PRO A 387 10.01 -10.10 -2.58
C PRO A 387 8.82 -9.12 -2.60
N ILE A 388 8.10 -8.97 -3.72
CA ILE A 388 6.97 -8.00 -3.79
C ILE A 388 5.82 -8.31 -2.82
N ALA A 389 5.66 -9.57 -2.42
CA ALA A 389 4.64 -9.97 -1.44
C ALA A 389 5.04 -9.60 0.01
N GLN A 390 6.33 -9.33 0.27
CA GLN A 390 6.81 -8.92 1.60
C GLN A 390 7.16 -7.43 1.65
N VAL A 391 7.78 -6.89 0.59
CA VAL A 391 8.02 -5.46 0.42
C VAL A 391 7.14 -5.02 -0.74
N SER A 392 5.89 -4.70 -0.40
CA SER A 392 4.82 -4.52 -1.38
C SER A 392 4.74 -3.08 -1.84
N ASN A 393 4.55 -2.91 -3.15
CA ASN A 393 4.04 -1.67 -3.71
C ASN A 393 2.53 -1.56 -3.46
N GLY A 394 1.95 -0.39 -3.68
CA GLY A 394 0.56 -0.17 -3.28
C GLY A 394 -0.46 -0.94 -4.14
N HIS A 395 -0.11 -1.42 -5.32
CA HIS A 395 -1.01 -2.30 -6.07
C HIS A 395 -1.04 -3.70 -5.45
N THR A 396 0.14 -4.30 -5.25
CA THR A 396 0.30 -5.64 -4.69
C THR A 396 -0.23 -5.77 -3.27
N PHE A 397 -0.18 -4.69 -2.47
CA PHE A 397 -0.74 -4.68 -1.13
C PHE A 397 -2.25 -4.35 -1.09
N PHE A 398 -2.65 -3.16 -1.57
CA PHE A 398 -4.00 -2.64 -1.34
C PHE A 398 -5.05 -3.17 -2.32
N VAL A 399 -4.64 -3.68 -3.48
CA VAL A 399 -5.55 -4.11 -4.55
C VAL A 399 -5.56 -5.63 -4.65
N GLN A 400 -4.41 -6.24 -4.87
CA GLN A 400 -4.28 -7.69 -5.04
C GLN A 400 -4.28 -8.45 -3.71
N GLN A 401 -3.91 -7.79 -2.61
CA GLN A 401 -3.63 -8.43 -1.32
C GLN A 401 -2.68 -9.64 -1.48
N LEU A 402 -1.64 -9.47 -2.29
CA LEU A 402 -0.79 -10.54 -2.79
C LEU A 402 -0.09 -11.34 -1.67
N HIS A 403 0.17 -10.70 -0.54
CA HIS A 403 0.72 -11.34 0.66
C HIS A 403 -0.21 -12.44 1.22
N HIS A 404 -1.55 -12.29 1.10
CA HIS A 404 -2.51 -13.35 1.44
C HIS A 404 -2.48 -14.49 0.42
N ILE A 405 -2.37 -14.16 -0.87
CA ILE A 405 -2.33 -15.15 -1.96
C ILE A 405 -1.06 -16.01 -1.86
N VAL A 406 0.09 -15.39 -1.60
CA VAL A 406 1.39 -16.07 -1.46
C VAL A 406 1.56 -16.71 -0.06
N GLY A 407 0.77 -16.28 0.93
CA GLY A 407 0.84 -16.81 2.29
C GLY A 407 2.05 -16.32 3.09
N VAL A 408 2.51 -15.10 2.84
CA VAL A 408 3.65 -14.48 3.53
C VAL A 408 3.22 -13.29 4.37
N ARG A 409 3.96 -12.99 5.43
CA ARG A 409 3.74 -11.78 6.22
C ARG A 409 4.35 -10.58 5.49
N PRO A 410 3.60 -9.49 5.30
CA PRO A 410 4.16 -8.26 4.76
C PRO A 410 5.16 -7.66 5.77
N ILE A 411 6.24 -7.10 5.26
CA ILE A 411 7.33 -6.44 5.99
C ILE A 411 7.23 -4.92 5.79
N ALA A 412 6.98 -4.48 4.56
CA ALA A 412 6.82 -3.08 4.22
C ALA A 412 5.75 -2.88 3.17
N VAL A 413 5.08 -1.74 3.23
CA VAL A 413 4.07 -1.31 2.27
C VAL A 413 4.43 0.09 1.79
N HIS A 414 4.78 0.21 0.51
CA HIS A 414 5.02 1.48 -0.15
C HIS A 414 3.74 1.95 -0.82
N THR A 415 3.25 3.16 -0.51
CA THR A 415 2.00 3.71 -1.09
C THR A 415 2.17 4.23 -2.53
N THR A 416 2.83 3.46 -3.38
CA THR A 416 2.87 3.64 -4.84
C THR A 416 1.60 3.08 -5.50
N TYR A 417 1.45 3.27 -6.82
CA TYR A 417 0.25 2.82 -7.55
C TYR A 417 -1.07 3.32 -6.95
N GLN A 418 -1.03 4.54 -6.42
CA GLN A 418 -2.15 5.21 -5.80
C GLN A 418 -2.69 6.35 -6.65
N TYR A 419 -3.95 6.69 -6.38
CA TYR A 419 -4.70 7.75 -7.03
C TYR A 419 -5.29 8.70 -6.00
N GLY A 420 -5.79 9.85 -6.45
CA GLY A 420 -6.50 10.77 -5.55
C GLY A 420 -5.59 11.62 -4.66
N ASP A 421 -4.29 11.71 -4.95
CA ASP A 421 -3.46 12.79 -4.42
C ASP A 421 -3.80 14.12 -5.12
N ALA A 422 -3.81 15.22 -4.36
CA ALA A 422 -3.94 16.58 -4.88
C ALA A 422 -2.56 17.28 -4.90
N THR A 423 -2.46 18.43 -5.57
CA THR A 423 -1.26 19.28 -5.52
C THR A 423 -0.97 19.85 -4.13
N THR A 424 -1.90 19.73 -3.18
CA THR A 424 -1.76 20.25 -1.81
C THR A 424 -1.56 19.15 -0.77
N TYR A 425 -2.02 17.92 -1.03
CA TYR A 425 -1.97 16.85 -0.05
C TYR A 425 -2.15 15.45 -0.68
N ALA A 426 -1.53 14.44 -0.07
CA ALA A 426 -1.60 13.06 -0.52
C ALA A 426 -2.83 12.29 0.04
N TYR A 427 -4.04 12.70 -0.37
CA TYR A 427 -5.29 12.12 0.15
C TYR A 427 -5.43 10.63 -0.15
N GLY A 428 -5.04 10.21 -1.36
CA GLY A 428 -5.01 8.81 -1.79
C GLY A 428 -4.23 7.92 -0.87
N LYS A 429 -2.96 8.29 -0.69
CA LYS A 429 -2.03 7.58 0.20
C LYS A 429 -2.59 7.43 1.61
N ARG A 430 -3.09 8.54 2.19
CA ARG A 430 -3.65 8.52 3.55
C ARG A 430 -4.87 7.61 3.64
N GLN A 431 -5.79 7.69 2.66
CA GLN A 431 -7.00 6.90 2.69
C GLN A 431 -6.70 5.40 2.60
N ARG A 432 -5.77 4.98 1.73
CA ARG A 432 -5.34 3.57 1.67
C ARG A 432 -4.76 3.07 2.99
N LEU A 433 -3.95 3.90 3.64
CA LEU A 433 -3.41 3.56 4.95
C LEU A 433 -4.49 3.49 6.02
N ARG A 434 -5.53 4.34 5.97
CA ARG A 434 -6.67 4.24 6.88
C ARG A 434 -7.48 2.97 6.65
N ASP A 435 -7.82 2.66 5.39
CA ASP A 435 -8.60 1.48 5.02
C ASP A 435 -7.99 0.19 5.61
N GLU A 436 -6.64 0.11 5.62
CA GLU A 436 -5.88 -1.03 6.17
C GLU A 436 -5.39 -0.82 7.62
N GLN A 437 -5.87 0.21 8.33
CA GLN A 437 -5.49 0.53 9.72
C GLN A 437 -3.99 0.77 9.95
N LEU A 438 -3.29 1.22 8.91
CA LEU A 438 -1.86 1.54 8.90
C LEU A 438 -1.56 3.02 9.14
N TRP A 439 -2.59 3.87 9.24
CA TRP A 439 -2.46 5.29 9.55
C TRP A 439 -2.58 5.54 11.06
N LEU A 440 -1.48 5.93 11.69
CA LEU A 440 -1.38 6.05 13.15
C LEU A 440 -1.55 7.48 13.67
N MET A 441 -1.69 8.46 12.76
CA MET A 441 -1.69 9.89 13.12
C MET A 441 -3.06 10.44 13.52
N ASP A 442 -4.14 9.68 13.34
CA ASP A 442 -5.47 10.12 13.79
C ASP A 442 -5.55 10.18 15.32
N GLY A 443 -5.98 11.34 15.82
CA GLY A 443 -6.17 11.63 17.24
C GLY A 443 -7.53 11.16 17.78
N PRO A 444 -7.77 11.27 19.10
CA PRO A 444 -9.01 10.81 19.74
C PRO A 444 -10.29 11.38 19.13
N GLN A 445 -10.25 12.63 18.66
CA GLN A 445 -11.37 13.30 18.00
C GLN A 445 -11.85 12.57 16.73
N TYR A 446 -10.99 11.76 16.10
CA TYR A 446 -11.38 10.96 14.94
C TYR A 446 -12.35 9.82 15.33
N TYR A 447 -12.19 9.27 16.54
CA TYR A 447 -12.93 8.12 17.09
C TYR A 447 -14.11 8.51 17.99
N ASN A 448 -14.27 9.80 18.26
CA ASN A 448 -15.34 10.34 19.09
C ASN A 448 -16.48 10.87 18.22
N GLY A 449 -17.68 10.34 18.43
CA GLY A 449 -18.87 10.77 17.68
C GLY A 449 -19.96 9.70 17.63
N THR A 450 -21.00 10.03 16.86
CA THR A 450 -22.08 9.13 16.46
C THR A 450 -21.98 8.88 14.96
N TYR A 451 -22.28 7.66 14.55
CA TYR A 451 -22.01 7.20 13.19
C TYR A 451 -23.24 6.56 12.56
N LEU A 452 -23.32 6.66 11.24
CA LEU A 452 -24.21 5.88 10.40
C LEU A 452 -23.33 4.93 9.61
N GLN A 453 -23.54 3.64 9.72
CA GLN A 453 -22.80 2.63 8.96
C GLN A 453 -23.69 2.07 7.85
N LEU A 454 -23.25 2.27 6.61
CA LEU A 454 -23.86 1.59 5.47
C LEU A 454 -23.27 0.18 5.35
N LEU A 455 -24.14 -0.83 5.40
CA LEU A 455 -23.79 -2.22 5.20
C LEU A 455 -24.09 -2.62 3.75
N THR A 456 -23.06 -3.04 3.02
CA THR A 456 -23.17 -3.65 1.69
C THR A 456 -22.67 -5.09 1.77
N ALA A 457 -23.59 -6.07 1.77
CA ALA A 457 -23.20 -7.48 1.80
C ALA A 457 -22.81 -7.95 0.38
N PRO A 458 -21.63 -8.58 0.19
CA PRO A 458 -21.25 -9.17 -1.08
C PRO A 458 -22.24 -10.25 -1.52
N ALA A 459 -22.71 -11.08 -0.59
CA ALA A 459 -23.72 -12.13 -0.86
C ALA A 459 -25.03 -11.59 -1.46
N ARG A 460 -25.36 -10.31 -1.23
CA ARG A 460 -26.54 -9.64 -1.79
C ARG A 460 -26.26 -8.94 -3.12
N LEU A 461 -25.02 -8.50 -3.33
CA LEU A 461 -24.50 -8.19 -4.67
C LEU A 461 -24.38 -9.47 -5.53
N LEU A 462 -24.28 -10.65 -4.89
CA LEU A 462 -24.20 -11.99 -5.46
C LEU A 462 -25.56 -12.74 -5.49
N SER A 463 -26.70 -12.07 -5.21
CA SER A 463 -28.02 -12.73 -5.32
C SER A 463 -28.25 -13.19 -6.78
N PRO A 464 -29.10 -14.20 -7.06
CA PRO A 464 -29.38 -14.63 -8.43
C PRO A 464 -29.78 -13.49 -9.38
N ASP A 465 -30.47 -12.47 -8.85
CA ASP A 465 -30.87 -11.26 -9.59
C ASP A 465 -29.70 -10.29 -9.91
N HIS A 466 -28.58 -10.40 -9.19
CA HIS A 466 -27.38 -9.56 -9.34
C HIS A 466 -26.12 -10.37 -9.71
N ALA A 467 -26.21 -11.70 -9.81
CA ALA A 467 -25.10 -12.58 -10.17
C ALA A 467 -24.50 -12.21 -11.54
N GLU A 468 -25.31 -11.69 -12.47
CA GLU A 468 -24.83 -11.17 -13.76
C GLU A 468 -23.91 -9.94 -13.63
N LEU A 469 -23.96 -9.18 -12.54
CA LEU A 469 -23.04 -8.05 -12.27
C LEU A 469 -21.66 -8.51 -11.80
N LEU A 470 -21.52 -9.78 -11.41
CA LEU A 470 -20.35 -10.33 -10.74
C LEU A 470 -19.80 -11.60 -11.43
N LEU A 471 -20.34 -11.97 -12.59
CA LEU A 471 -19.90 -13.12 -13.39
C LEU A 471 -19.17 -12.70 -14.68
N PRO A 472 -17.99 -12.05 -14.61
CA PRO A 472 -17.22 -11.64 -15.78
C PRO A 472 -16.77 -12.82 -16.68
N GLU A 473 -17.00 -14.07 -16.28
CA GLU A 473 -16.51 -15.27 -16.97
C GLU A 473 -17.26 -15.65 -18.24
N LEU A 474 -18.51 -15.25 -18.44
CA LEU A 474 -19.32 -15.90 -19.46
C LEU A 474 -19.24 -15.27 -20.87
N ASN A 475 -18.88 -13.98 -21.02
CA ASN A 475 -19.09 -13.26 -22.30
C ASN A 475 -17.94 -12.37 -22.82
N GLY A 476 -16.80 -12.19 -22.11
CA GLY A 476 -15.64 -11.41 -22.58
C GLY A 476 -15.47 -10.01 -21.96
N THR A 477 -14.55 -9.18 -22.49
CA THR A 477 -14.16 -7.87 -21.91
C THR A 477 -15.32 -6.88 -21.82
N GLU A 478 -16.26 -6.91 -22.77
CA GLU A 478 -17.45 -6.05 -22.72
C GLU A 478 -18.32 -6.34 -21.47
N HIS A 479 -18.40 -7.60 -21.07
CA HIS A 479 -19.20 -7.96 -19.91
C HIS A 479 -18.58 -7.47 -18.59
N CYS A 480 -17.25 -7.51 -18.45
CA CYS A 480 -16.59 -6.98 -17.24
C CYS A 480 -16.74 -5.46 -17.11
N VAL A 481 -16.66 -4.71 -18.23
CA VAL A 481 -16.86 -3.26 -18.21
C VAL A 481 -18.30 -2.88 -17.85
N LEU A 482 -19.31 -3.48 -18.49
CA LEU A 482 -20.70 -3.18 -18.16
C LEU A 482 -21.04 -3.51 -16.70
N SER A 483 -20.51 -4.63 -16.21
CA SER A 483 -20.63 -5.03 -14.81
C SER A 483 -20.03 -3.98 -13.87
N HIS A 484 -18.83 -3.48 -14.18
CA HIS A 484 -18.18 -2.41 -13.41
C HIS A 484 -18.99 -1.12 -13.40
N LEU A 485 -19.52 -0.72 -14.56
CA LEU A 485 -20.33 0.49 -14.68
C LEU A 485 -21.62 0.41 -13.84
N ARG A 486 -22.32 -0.72 -13.89
CA ARG A 486 -23.54 -0.94 -13.09
C ARG A 486 -23.24 -0.98 -11.60
N LEU A 487 -22.19 -1.71 -11.19
CA LEU A 487 -21.77 -1.78 -9.79
C LEU A 487 -21.33 -0.42 -9.25
N SER A 488 -20.56 0.34 -10.03
CA SER A 488 -20.11 1.70 -9.71
C SER A 488 -21.29 2.66 -9.57
N ALA A 489 -22.24 2.66 -10.52
CA ALA A 489 -23.43 3.51 -10.47
C ALA A 489 -24.31 3.22 -9.24
N LEU A 490 -24.48 1.94 -8.90
CA LEU A 490 -25.29 1.52 -7.76
C LEU A 490 -24.65 1.95 -6.43
N GLN A 491 -23.36 1.63 -6.23
CA GLN A 491 -22.64 1.97 -5.00
C GLN A 491 -22.58 3.48 -4.78
N ARG A 492 -22.39 4.29 -5.83
CA ARG A 492 -22.41 5.76 -5.73
C ARG A 492 -23.75 6.29 -5.27
N GLN A 493 -24.86 5.76 -5.79
CA GLN A 493 -26.20 6.17 -5.37
C GLN A 493 -26.48 5.77 -3.92
N TRP A 494 -26.07 4.59 -3.47
CA TRP A 494 -26.16 4.22 -2.05
C TRP A 494 -25.34 5.12 -1.15
N ILE A 495 -24.11 5.47 -1.56
CA ILE A 495 -23.24 6.36 -0.80
C ILE A 495 -23.81 7.78 -0.76
N GLN A 496 -24.39 8.27 -1.85
CA GLN A 496 -25.12 9.54 -1.89
C GLN A 496 -26.25 9.55 -0.85
N ASP A 497 -27.12 8.55 -0.90
CA ASP A 497 -28.25 8.41 0.02
C ASP A 497 -27.77 8.30 1.47
N ALA A 498 -26.70 7.55 1.72
CA ALA A 498 -26.12 7.39 3.04
C ALA A 498 -25.47 8.67 3.58
N PHE A 499 -24.85 9.50 2.74
CA PHE A 499 -24.36 10.83 3.16
C PHE A 499 -25.51 11.74 3.58
N LEU A 500 -26.60 11.75 2.82
CA LEU A 500 -27.79 12.53 3.15
C LEU A 500 -28.45 12.03 4.44
N LEU A 501 -28.58 10.71 4.60
CA LEU A 501 -29.16 10.11 5.79
C LEU A 501 -28.30 10.32 7.04
N ALA A 502 -26.97 10.22 6.90
CA ALA A 502 -26.02 10.50 7.97
C ALA A 502 -26.15 11.96 8.42
N ALA A 503 -26.21 12.90 7.48
CA ALA A 503 -26.45 14.31 7.79
C ALA A 503 -27.82 14.54 8.45
N ALA A 504 -28.90 13.94 7.92
CA ALA A 504 -30.26 14.05 8.46
C ALA A 504 -30.36 13.57 9.93
N THR A 505 -29.55 12.58 10.27
CA THR A 505 -29.49 11.95 11.60
C THR A 505 -28.34 12.48 12.47
N ARG A 506 -27.63 13.52 12.02
CA ARG A 506 -26.47 14.15 12.69
C ARG A 506 -25.36 13.15 13.06
N ARG A 507 -25.02 12.29 12.10
CA ARG A 507 -24.02 11.23 12.24
C ARG A 507 -22.95 11.36 11.17
N THR A 508 -21.75 10.88 11.47
CA THR A 508 -20.68 10.75 10.46
C THR A 508 -20.86 9.42 9.72
N LEU A 509 -20.73 9.42 8.39
CA LEU A 509 -20.87 8.21 7.60
C LEU A 509 -19.65 7.29 7.75
N ILE A 510 -19.84 6.04 8.14
CA ILE A 510 -18.87 4.96 7.94
C ILE A 510 -19.18 4.35 6.58
N LEU A 511 -18.24 4.50 5.65
CA LEU A 511 -18.39 3.97 4.30
C LEU A 511 -18.39 2.44 4.31
N PRO A 512 -19.12 1.81 3.37
CA PRO A 512 -19.00 0.38 3.16
C PRO A 512 -17.67 0.03 2.50
N ARG A 513 -17.35 -1.27 2.42
CA ARG A 513 -16.36 -1.75 1.45
C ARG A 513 -16.85 -1.41 0.04
N ILE A 514 -15.94 -0.89 -0.78
CA ILE A 514 -16.20 -0.60 -2.18
C ILE A 514 -15.74 -1.80 -3.01
N TRP A 515 -16.64 -2.32 -3.83
CA TRP A 515 -16.38 -3.48 -4.67
C TRP A 515 -16.12 -3.05 -6.11
N CYS A 516 -15.12 -3.66 -6.73
CA CYS A 516 -14.75 -3.45 -8.11
C CYS A 516 -14.68 -4.79 -8.87
N VAL A 517 -15.04 -4.75 -10.16
CA VAL A 517 -14.88 -5.86 -11.12
C VAL A 517 -14.00 -5.45 -12.30
N ALA A 518 -13.56 -4.20 -12.34
CA ALA A 518 -12.46 -3.75 -13.16
C ALA A 518 -11.39 -3.12 -12.28
N ASP A 519 -10.15 -3.48 -12.57
CA ASP A 519 -8.98 -2.83 -12.02
C ASP A 519 -8.83 -1.41 -12.59
N ARG A 520 -7.99 -0.62 -11.94
CA ARG A 520 -7.56 0.69 -12.40
C ARG A 520 -6.05 0.70 -12.50
N PHE A 521 -5.55 0.92 -13.72
CA PHE A 521 -4.12 0.96 -13.99
C PHE A 521 -3.80 1.92 -15.13
N TRP A 522 -2.52 2.31 -15.26
CA TRP A 522 -2.06 3.21 -16.34
C TRP A 522 -1.76 2.49 -17.66
N THR A 523 -1.96 1.16 -17.74
CA THR A 523 -1.71 0.36 -18.94
C THR A 523 -2.97 -0.38 -19.39
N ILE A 524 -2.87 -1.13 -20.50
CA ILE A 524 -3.98 -1.94 -21.01
C ILE A 524 -4.28 -3.07 -20.03
N LEU A 525 -5.53 -3.12 -19.56
CA LEU A 525 -6.02 -4.21 -18.72
C LEU A 525 -6.49 -5.38 -19.59
N ASN A 526 -6.07 -6.60 -19.23
CA ASN A 526 -6.54 -7.80 -19.90
C ASN A 526 -7.76 -8.33 -19.13
N ARG A 527 -8.94 -8.35 -19.77
CA ARG A 527 -10.22 -8.72 -19.13
C ARG A 527 -10.46 -7.96 -17.81
N CYS A 528 -10.22 -6.64 -17.86
CA CYS A 528 -10.38 -5.73 -16.73
C CYS A 528 -9.45 -5.99 -15.52
N LEU A 529 -8.30 -6.67 -15.70
CA LEU A 529 -7.32 -6.93 -14.65
C LEU A 529 -5.89 -6.60 -15.09
N ILE A 530 -5.05 -6.18 -14.14
CA ILE A 530 -3.60 -6.29 -14.25
C ILE A 530 -3.17 -7.64 -13.64
N GLY A 531 -2.43 -8.44 -14.40
CA GLY A 531 -2.12 -9.81 -14.00
C GLY A 531 -3.22 -10.82 -14.33
N SER A 532 -3.28 -11.90 -13.55
CA SER A 532 -4.23 -12.99 -13.74
C SER A 532 -5.31 -13.03 -12.64
N ARG A 533 -6.41 -13.75 -12.89
CA ARG A 533 -7.46 -13.99 -11.88
C ARG A 533 -6.96 -14.69 -10.61
N VAL A 534 -5.87 -15.46 -10.73
CA VAL A 534 -5.25 -16.12 -9.57
C VAL A 534 -4.59 -15.09 -8.66
N GLU A 535 -4.03 -14.02 -9.24
CA GLU A 535 -3.36 -12.94 -8.52
C GLU A 535 -4.33 -11.82 -8.10
N MET A 536 -5.53 -11.78 -8.69
CA MET A 536 -6.55 -10.77 -8.40
C MET A 536 -7.97 -11.36 -8.57
N PRO A 537 -8.49 -12.08 -7.57
CA PRO A 537 -9.82 -12.67 -7.62
C PRO A 537 -10.90 -11.59 -7.75
N GLN A 538 -11.86 -11.79 -8.66
CA GLN A 538 -12.98 -10.86 -8.87
C GLN A 538 -14.29 -11.39 -8.23
N PRO A 539 -15.17 -10.51 -7.71
CA PRO A 539 -14.90 -9.09 -7.44
C PRO A 539 -13.87 -8.93 -6.31
N PHE A 540 -13.17 -7.79 -6.29
CA PHE A 540 -12.23 -7.45 -5.22
C PHE A 540 -12.70 -6.18 -4.49
N VAL A 541 -12.25 -6.02 -3.25
CA VAL A 541 -12.43 -4.77 -2.50
C VAL A 541 -11.42 -3.78 -3.06
N CYS A 542 -11.89 -2.72 -3.71
CA CYS A 542 -11.02 -1.69 -4.23
C CYS A 542 -10.84 -0.57 -3.20
N PRO A 543 -9.61 -0.03 -3.07
CA PRO A 543 -9.37 1.16 -2.27
C PRO A 543 -10.28 2.32 -2.67
N LEU A 544 -10.64 3.21 -1.74
CA LEU A 544 -11.61 4.27 -2.01
C LEU A 544 -11.17 5.19 -3.17
N ASP A 545 -9.87 5.45 -3.29
CA ASP A 545 -9.27 6.25 -4.36
C ASP A 545 -9.31 5.58 -5.73
N HIS A 546 -9.60 4.28 -5.84
CA HIS A 546 -9.84 3.63 -7.14
C HIS A 546 -11.15 4.09 -7.74
N SER A 547 -12.20 4.20 -6.92
CA SER A 547 -13.55 4.52 -7.38
C SER A 547 -13.90 6.00 -7.27
N PHE A 548 -13.36 6.74 -6.30
CA PHE A 548 -13.78 8.11 -6.00
C PHE A 548 -12.64 9.13 -6.11
N ASP A 549 -12.98 10.32 -6.60
CA ASP A 549 -12.09 11.48 -6.56
C ASP A 549 -12.02 12.04 -5.12
N LEU A 550 -11.05 11.53 -4.34
CA LEU A 550 -10.87 11.96 -2.94
C LEU A 550 -10.63 13.48 -2.79
N PRO A 551 -9.85 14.16 -3.65
CA PRO A 551 -9.75 15.62 -3.61
C PRO A 551 -11.13 16.30 -3.72
N ALA A 552 -12.03 15.81 -4.58
CA ALA A 552 -13.38 16.33 -4.68
C ALA A 552 -14.20 16.11 -3.39
N MET A 553 -14.11 14.92 -2.79
CA MET A 553 -14.80 14.62 -1.53
C MET A 553 -14.31 15.52 -0.39
N HIS A 554 -13.00 15.75 -0.30
CA HIS A 554 -12.41 16.66 0.69
C HIS A 554 -12.77 18.13 0.42
N ALA A 555 -12.74 18.58 -0.84
CA ALA A 555 -13.14 19.94 -1.21
C ALA A 555 -14.61 20.22 -0.91
N ALA A 556 -15.48 19.21 -1.01
CA ALA A 556 -16.89 19.29 -0.64
C ALA A 556 -17.13 19.16 0.88
N ASN A 557 -16.07 19.10 1.70
CA ASN A 557 -16.14 18.95 3.16
C ASN A 557 -17.05 17.77 3.60
N LEU A 558 -17.00 16.65 2.86
CA LEU A 558 -17.68 15.44 3.28
C LEU A 558 -16.98 14.86 4.52
N GLN A 559 -17.77 14.36 5.47
CA GLN A 559 -17.27 13.73 6.68
C GLN A 559 -17.53 12.23 6.62
N TRP A 560 -16.46 11.43 6.59
CA TRP A 560 -16.57 9.97 6.55
C TRP A 560 -15.52 9.26 7.39
N ARG A 561 -15.73 7.97 7.58
CA ARG A 561 -14.79 6.98 8.12
C ARG A 561 -14.69 5.79 7.16
N GLU A 562 -13.52 5.17 7.14
CA GLU A 562 -13.23 3.96 6.37
C GLU A 562 -14.06 2.76 6.85
N HIS A 563 -14.20 1.75 5.99
CA HIS A 563 -14.97 0.55 6.30
C HIS A 563 -14.41 -0.27 7.48
N SER A 564 -13.12 -0.09 7.81
CA SER A 564 -12.41 -0.77 8.89
C SER A 564 -12.38 0.02 10.20
N PHE A 565 -13.07 1.17 10.25
CA PHE A 565 -13.03 2.12 11.36
C PHE A 565 -13.46 1.50 12.70
N LEU A 566 -14.58 0.76 12.72
CA LEU A 566 -15.11 0.17 13.96
C LEU A 566 -14.23 -0.95 14.53
N SER A 567 -13.39 -1.57 13.70
CA SER A 567 -12.42 -2.57 14.13
C SER A 567 -11.04 -1.98 14.40
N HIS A 568 -10.89 -0.65 14.33
CA HIS A 568 -9.60 -0.01 14.54
C HIS A 568 -9.19 -0.11 16.03
N PRO A 569 -7.93 -0.45 16.37
CA PRO A 569 -7.51 -0.62 17.77
C PRO A 569 -7.67 0.62 18.67
N LYS A 570 -7.70 1.82 18.07
CA LYS A 570 -7.98 3.08 18.78
C LYS A 570 -9.48 3.41 18.92
N ALA A 571 -10.36 2.70 18.20
CA ALA A 571 -11.79 2.85 18.38
C ALA A 571 -12.19 2.13 19.68
N ASP A 572 -12.98 2.80 20.52
CA ASP A 572 -13.51 2.21 21.76
C ASP A 572 -14.35 0.97 21.42
N PRO A 573 -14.09 -0.21 22.00
CA PRO A 573 -14.91 -1.41 21.77
C PRO A 573 -16.40 -1.21 22.04
N SER A 574 -16.77 -0.30 22.97
CA SER A 574 -18.16 0.06 23.26
C SER A 574 -18.85 0.75 22.07
N LEU A 575 -18.10 1.40 21.18
CA LEU A 575 -18.64 1.99 19.96
C LEU A 575 -19.21 0.91 19.05
N ALA A 576 -18.46 -0.17 18.82
CA ALA A 576 -18.90 -1.28 17.99
C ALA A 576 -20.04 -2.09 18.65
N ALA A 577 -20.15 -2.08 19.97
CA ALA A 577 -21.23 -2.74 20.70
C ALA A 577 -22.55 -1.92 20.73
N SER A 578 -22.46 -0.60 20.58
CA SER A 578 -23.61 0.32 20.64
C SER A 578 -24.26 0.49 19.26
N GLN A 579 -25.00 -0.53 18.81
CA GLN A 579 -25.65 -0.56 17.49
C GLN A 579 -27.17 -0.54 17.58
N LEU A 580 -27.80 0.24 16.70
CA LEU A 580 -29.22 0.18 16.40
C LEU A 580 -29.38 0.00 14.88
N ARG A 581 -30.22 -0.95 14.48
CA ARG A 581 -30.43 -1.25 13.06
C ARG A 581 -31.67 -0.56 12.51
N LEU A 582 -31.51 0.22 11.45
CA LEU A 582 -32.61 0.79 10.68
C LEU A 582 -33.17 -0.26 9.72
N ARG A 583 -34.48 -0.52 9.82
CA ARG A 583 -35.21 -1.48 8.97
C ARG A 583 -36.35 -0.80 8.24
N VAL A 584 -36.51 -1.12 6.96
CA VAL A 584 -37.52 -0.50 6.10
C VAL A 584 -38.34 -1.58 5.40
N GLY A 585 -39.65 -1.57 5.61
CA GLY A 585 -40.58 -2.56 5.06
C GLY A 585 -40.97 -3.65 6.06
N GLU A 586 -41.51 -4.76 5.54
CA GLU A 586 -42.08 -5.82 6.37
C GLU A 586 -41.03 -6.64 7.14
N ALA A 587 -41.46 -7.15 8.30
CA ALA A 587 -40.65 -7.97 9.18
C ALA A 587 -40.23 -9.28 8.48
N ARG A 588 -39.02 -9.33 7.91
CA ARG A 588 -38.58 -10.54 7.20
C ARG A 588 -38.34 -11.73 8.14
N HIS A 589 -37.94 -11.52 9.40
CA HIS A 589 -37.87 -12.52 10.49
C HIS A 589 -37.78 -11.82 11.86
N PRO A 590 -38.08 -12.49 13.00
CA PRO A 590 -37.73 -11.97 14.32
C PRO A 590 -36.21 -11.79 14.43
N SER A 591 -35.79 -10.58 14.78
CA SER A 591 -34.39 -10.20 14.99
C SER A 591 -34.10 -10.13 16.47
N THR A 592 -32.94 -10.63 16.89
CA THR A 592 -32.42 -10.46 18.26
C THR A 592 -31.69 -9.13 18.45
N GLU A 593 -31.50 -8.35 17.37
CA GLU A 593 -30.85 -7.04 17.40
C GLU A 593 -31.86 -5.93 17.73
N ALA A 594 -31.39 -4.84 18.36
CA ALA A 594 -32.20 -3.64 18.53
C ALA A 594 -32.49 -3.01 17.16
N GLU A 595 -33.76 -2.73 16.87
CA GLU A 595 -34.21 -2.25 15.56
C GLU A 595 -35.10 -1.01 15.65
N LEU A 596 -34.92 -0.09 14.71
CA LEU A 596 -35.84 1.00 14.41
C LEU A 596 -36.50 0.73 13.06
N ARG A 597 -37.82 0.54 13.05
CA ARG A 597 -38.58 0.12 11.88
C ARG A 597 -39.37 1.27 11.27
N LEU A 598 -39.33 1.39 9.95
CA LEU A 598 -40.16 2.30 9.17
C LEU A 598 -40.90 1.56 8.04
N PRO A 599 -42.08 2.06 7.62
CA PRO A 599 -42.76 1.55 6.43
C PRO A 599 -41.93 1.73 5.16
N ALA A 600 -42.08 0.81 4.20
CA ALA A 600 -41.53 0.99 2.85
C ALA A 600 -42.09 2.26 2.19
N GLY A 601 -41.25 2.97 1.44
CA GLY A 601 -41.58 4.25 0.84
C GLY A 601 -41.41 5.46 1.78
N SER A 602 -41.00 5.26 3.03
CA SER A 602 -40.62 6.37 3.93
C SER A 602 -39.51 7.21 3.31
N ASP A 603 -39.62 8.54 3.39
CA ASP A 603 -38.58 9.47 2.93
C ASP A 603 -37.50 9.72 4.01
N PHE A 604 -36.44 10.45 3.64
CA PHE A 604 -35.35 10.74 4.57
C PHE A 604 -35.80 11.62 5.75
N ALA A 605 -36.81 12.48 5.55
CA ALA A 605 -37.38 13.30 6.61
C ALA A 605 -38.12 12.44 7.67
N ALA A 606 -38.83 11.41 7.24
CA ALA A 606 -39.47 10.42 8.10
C ALA A 606 -38.44 9.64 8.91
N VAL A 607 -37.33 9.21 8.29
CA VAL A 607 -36.24 8.55 9.03
C VAL A 607 -35.64 9.50 10.07
N ALA A 608 -35.37 10.76 9.70
CA ALA A 608 -34.81 11.75 10.63
C ALA A 608 -35.75 12.01 11.82
N ARG A 609 -37.07 12.08 11.59
CA ARG A 609 -38.07 12.19 12.67
C ARG A 609 -38.08 10.95 13.58
N ALA A 610 -38.09 9.75 12.99
CA ALA A 610 -38.10 8.50 13.74
C ALA A 610 -36.85 8.33 14.60
N VAL A 611 -35.67 8.65 14.06
CA VAL A 611 -34.39 8.62 14.78
C VAL A 611 -34.39 9.64 15.92
N ARG A 612 -34.88 10.87 15.71
CA ARG A 612 -34.95 11.90 16.76
C ARG A 612 -35.94 11.55 17.88
N ALA A 613 -37.01 10.83 17.55
CA ALA A 613 -38.04 10.44 18.53
C ALA A 613 -37.73 9.15 19.28
N SER A 614 -36.71 8.38 18.86
CA SER A 614 -36.40 7.07 19.44
C SER A 614 -35.37 7.17 20.58
N PRO A 615 -35.71 6.74 21.82
CA PRO A 615 -34.74 6.66 22.92
C PRO A 615 -33.58 5.72 22.60
N LEU A 616 -33.86 4.58 21.95
CA LEU A 616 -32.84 3.63 21.49
C LEU A 616 -31.84 4.29 20.53
N ALA A 617 -32.32 5.16 19.64
CA ALA A 617 -31.46 5.85 18.69
C ALA A 617 -30.63 6.97 19.33
N ALA A 618 -31.10 7.55 20.45
CA ALA A 618 -30.34 8.51 21.24
C ALA A 618 -29.18 7.84 21.99
N GLU A 619 -29.39 6.61 22.48
CA GLU A 619 -28.35 5.81 23.15
C GLU A 619 -27.37 5.14 22.17
N ALA A 620 -27.83 4.80 20.97
CA ALA A 620 -27.01 4.11 19.97
C ALA A 620 -25.94 5.03 19.36
N ARG A 621 -24.68 4.66 19.53
CA ARG A 621 -23.56 5.37 18.90
C ARG A 621 -23.42 5.05 17.42
N VAL A 622 -23.87 3.88 16.97
CA VAL A 622 -23.86 3.46 15.56
C VAL A 622 -25.27 3.11 15.11
N LEU A 623 -25.76 3.82 14.10
CA LEU A 623 -26.97 3.47 13.37
C LEU A 623 -26.57 2.67 12.12
N THR A 624 -26.95 1.41 12.02
CA THR A 624 -26.65 0.58 10.85
C THR A 624 -27.82 0.59 9.88
N VAL A 625 -27.53 0.69 8.58
CA VAL A 625 -28.54 0.57 7.52
C VAL A 625 -28.00 -0.34 6.41
N ASP A 626 -28.83 -1.27 5.96
CA ASP A 626 -28.50 -2.16 4.84
C ASP A 626 -28.87 -1.52 3.50
N ALA A 627 -28.15 -1.86 2.44
CA ALA A 627 -28.47 -1.40 1.09
C ALA A 627 -29.91 -1.75 0.64
N ASP A 628 -30.48 -2.88 1.08
CA ASP A 628 -31.88 -3.23 0.78
C ASP A 628 -32.89 -2.36 1.53
N ASP A 629 -32.56 -2.00 2.77
CA ASP A 629 -33.35 -1.08 3.58
C ASP A 629 -33.31 0.33 2.96
N LEU A 630 -32.12 0.80 2.50
CA LEU A 630 -31.99 2.03 1.71
C LEU A 630 -32.83 2.01 0.43
N ARG A 631 -32.82 0.87 -0.30
CA ARG A 631 -33.61 0.71 -1.53
C ARG A 631 -35.11 0.83 -1.32
N SER A 632 -35.56 0.52 -0.11
CA SER A 632 -36.97 0.54 0.26
C SER A 632 -37.42 1.94 0.73
N LEU A 633 -36.50 2.92 0.84
CA LEU A 633 -36.83 4.31 1.13
C LEU A 633 -37.20 5.08 -0.13
N CYS A 634 -38.03 6.11 0.03
CA CYS A 634 -38.22 7.13 -0.99
C CYS A 634 -36.99 8.05 -1.04
N ARG A 635 -36.20 7.97 -2.12
CA ARG A 635 -35.02 8.83 -2.34
C ARG A 635 -35.45 10.26 -2.64
N CYS A 636 -35.64 11.04 -1.59
CA CYS A 636 -36.14 12.42 -1.64
C CYS A 636 -35.68 13.18 -0.39
N VAL A 637 -35.32 14.46 -0.54
CA VAL A 637 -34.81 15.32 0.57
C VAL A 637 -35.77 16.45 0.95
N GLY A 638 -36.96 16.50 0.35
CA GLY A 638 -38.01 17.41 0.77
C GLY A 638 -38.36 17.23 2.25
N GLY A 639 -38.60 18.35 2.93
CA GLY A 639 -38.76 18.39 4.39
C GLY A 639 -37.45 18.39 5.18
N LEU A 640 -36.29 18.46 4.52
CA LEU A 640 -34.96 18.63 5.12
C LEU A 640 -34.21 19.81 4.49
N PRO A 641 -34.66 21.07 4.70
CA PRO A 641 -34.03 22.25 4.12
C PRO A 641 -32.53 22.38 4.45
N GLU A 642 -32.12 21.85 5.61
CA GLU A 642 -30.71 21.81 6.04
C GLU A 642 -29.82 20.94 5.14
N LEU A 643 -30.40 20.07 4.29
CA LEU A 643 -29.64 19.18 3.41
C LEU A 643 -29.57 19.64 1.96
N LEU A 644 -30.22 20.76 1.60
CA LEU A 644 -30.29 21.21 0.20
C LEU A 644 -28.89 21.49 -0.39
N GLU A 645 -28.01 22.13 0.38
CA GLU A 645 -26.63 22.41 -0.04
C GLU A 645 -25.81 21.13 -0.20
N LEU A 646 -25.93 20.19 0.75
CA LEU A 646 -25.27 18.88 0.67
C LEU A 646 -25.77 18.10 -0.55
N ASN A 647 -27.07 18.08 -0.79
CA ASN A 647 -27.67 17.40 -1.94
C ASN A 647 -27.17 17.97 -3.27
N ALA A 648 -27.02 19.30 -3.37
CA ALA A 648 -26.53 19.97 -4.57
C ALA A 648 -25.05 19.68 -4.88
N ARG A 649 -24.20 19.53 -3.85
CA ARG A 649 -22.75 19.27 -4.03
C ARG A 649 -22.39 17.79 -4.21
N LEU A 650 -23.21 16.84 -3.75
CA LEU A 650 -22.91 15.41 -3.83
C LEU A 650 -22.62 14.90 -5.26
N PRO A 651 -23.33 15.34 -6.32
CA PRO A 651 -23.00 14.98 -7.71
C PRO A 651 -21.55 15.26 -8.11
N SER A 652 -20.99 16.40 -7.71
CA SER A 652 -19.60 16.76 -8.05
C SER A 652 -18.59 16.12 -7.10
N ALA A 653 -18.97 15.89 -5.83
CA ALA A 653 -18.12 15.29 -4.81
C ALA A 653 -17.94 13.77 -4.96
N LEU A 654 -18.97 13.06 -5.42
CA LEU A 654 -18.97 11.59 -5.60
C LEU A 654 -18.58 11.15 -7.02
N ARG A 655 -17.97 12.05 -7.80
CA ARG A 655 -17.51 11.76 -9.15
C ARG A 655 -16.45 10.65 -9.15
N SER A 656 -16.31 10.01 -10.30
CA SER A 656 -15.31 8.97 -10.46
C SER A 656 -13.90 9.54 -10.48
N SER A 657 -13.00 8.81 -9.87
CA SER A 657 -11.60 8.83 -10.27
C SER A 657 -11.42 7.97 -11.53
N TYR A 658 -10.47 8.33 -12.40
CA TYR A 658 -10.36 7.79 -13.76
C TYR A 658 -10.04 6.28 -13.84
N ASP A 659 -10.95 5.46 -14.35
CA ASP A 659 -10.74 4.04 -14.71
C ASP A 659 -10.49 3.87 -16.23
N PHE A 660 -9.42 3.15 -16.59
CA PHE A 660 -9.10 2.78 -17.97
C PHE A 660 -9.28 1.28 -18.15
N CYS A 661 -10.15 0.85 -19.06
CA CYS A 661 -10.04 -0.46 -19.67
C CYS A 661 -9.86 -0.25 -21.16
N ASP A 662 -8.72 0.36 -21.59
CA ASP A 662 -8.27 0.52 -22.98
C ASP A 662 -8.19 1.98 -23.51
N THR A 663 -7.24 2.21 -24.42
CA THR A 663 -6.46 3.44 -24.58
C THR A 663 -7.04 4.40 -25.63
N THR A 664 -7.55 5.54 -25.18
CA THR A 664 -7.64 6.75 -26.03
C THR A 664 -6.82 7.93 -25.52
N ASP A 665 -6.42 7.94 -24.25
CA ASP A 665 -5.80 9.14 -23.64
C ASP A 665 -4.58 8.83 -22.74
N ASN A 666 -3.82 7.77 -23.03
CA ASN A 666 -2.51 7.61 -22.40
C ASN A 666 -1.41 8.24 -23.29
N PRO A 667 -0.88 9.44 -22.96
CA PRO A 667 0.17 10.10 -23.74
C PRO A 667 1.53 9.39 -23.68
N TYR A 668 1.69 8.34 -22.86
CA TYR A 668 2.96 7.65 -22.62
C TYR A 668 3.14 6.34 -23.41
N PHE A 669 2.15 5.87 -24.18
CA PHE A 669 2.30 4.64 -24.96
C PHE A 669 2.98 4.91 -26.31
N VAL A 670 4.16 4.29 -26.49
CA VAL A 670 5.11 4.55 -27.58
C VAL A 670 4.65 3.93 -28.92
N GLU A 671 3.86 2.86 -28.90
CA GLU A 671 3.39 2.19 -30.13
C GLU A 671 2.40 3.02 -30.96
N CYS A 672 1.79 4.06 -30.39
CA CYS A 672 0.97 5.02 -31.15
C CYS A 672 1.79 6.16 -31.81
N LYS A 673 3.12 6.25 -31.58
CA LYS A 673 3.95 7.30 -32.20
C LYS A 673 4.16 7.10 -33.71
N GLY A 674 3.98 5.88 -34.23
CA GLY A 674 4.21 5.56 -35.65
C GLY A 674 2.97 5.54 -36.55
N ALA A 675 1.77 5.32 -35.99
CA ALA A 675 0.56 5.04 -36.79
C ALA A 675 -0.46 6.20 -36.84
N GLY A 676 -0.19 7.30 -36.13
CA GLY A 676 -1.12 8.42 -35.98
C GLY A 676 -2.39 8.05 -35.16
N ARG A 677 -3.16 9.06 -34.76
CA ARG A 677 -4.42 8.89 -34.00
C ARG A 677 -5.45 7.99 -34.69
N SER A 678 -5.37 7.84 -36.02
CA SER A 678 -6.27 7.02 -36.83
C SER A 678 -5.88 5.53 -36.90
N GLY A 679 -4.59 5.20 -36.72
CA GLY A 679 -4.10 3.82 -36.71
C GLY A 679 -4.47 3.06 -35.43
N CYS A 680 -4.38 3.72 -34.26
CA CYS A 680 -4.73 3.11 -32.97
C CYS A 680 -6.24 2.82 -32.82
N ARG A 681 -7.11 3.44 -33.63
CA ARG A 681 -8.58 3.23 -33.62
C ARG A 681 -9.06 1.96 -34.33
N LYS A 682 -8.20 1.25 -35.08
CA LYS A 682 -8.63 0.19 -36.02
C LYS A 682 -8.58 -1.23 -35.46
N HIS A 683 -8.08 -1.44 -34.25
CA HIS A 683 -8.03 -2.79 -33.68
C HIS A 683 -9.30 -3.05 -32.85
N PRO A 684 -10.06 -4.13 -33.11
CA PRO A 684 -11.39 -4.39 -32.52
C PRO A 684 -11.40 -4.66 -31.00
N THR A 685 -10.26 -4.52 -30.32
CA THR A 685 -10.08 -4.72 -28.88
C THR A 685 -9.38 -3.52 -28.20
N TYR A 686 -9.42 -2.32 -28.83
CA TYR A 686 -8.60 -1.14 -28.47
C TYR A 686 -9.41 0.18 -28.16
N THR A 687 -10.61 0.15 -27.56
CA THR A 687 -11.52 1.33 -27.44
C THR A 687 -12.28 1.67 -26.13
N MET A 688 -11.99 1.15 -24.92
CA MET A 688 -12.87 1.40 -23.73
C MET A 688 -12.30 2.24 -22.56
N ASN A 689 -12.43 3.57 -22.59
CA ASN A 689 -12.29 4.37 -21.37
C ASN A 689 -13.53 4.19 -20.45
N ILE A 690 -13.42 3.38 -19.39
CA ILE A 690 -14.54 3.13 -18.46
C ILE A 690 -15.00 4.41 -17.76
N SER A 691 -14.07 5.32 -17.47
CA SER A 691 -14.37 6.61 -16.81
C SER A 691 -15.48 7.39 -17.51
N GLN A 692 -15.50 7.37 -18.85
CA GLN A 692 -16.51 8.08 -19.63
C GLN A 692 -17.92 7.50 -19.48
N GLY A 693 -18.02 6.26 -18.99
CA GLY A 693 -19.29 5.59 -18.76
C GLY A 693 -19.79 5.53 -17.34
N ILE A 694 -18.98 5.98 -16.39
CA ILE A 694 -19.41 6.03 -14.99
C ILE A 694 -20.45 7.13 -14.87
N GLN A 695 -21.67 6.73 -14.50
CA GLN A 695 -22.77 7.66 -14.29
C GLN A 695 -22.51 8.47 -13.01
N THR A 696 -22.52 9.79 -13.14
CA THR A 696 -22.54 10.68 -11.98
C THR A 696 -23.93 10.61 -11.33
N VAL A 697 -23.95 10.62 -10.00
CA VAL A 697 -25.22 10.73 -9.27
C VAL A 697 -25.89 12.08 -9.57
N ARG A 698 -27.21 12.14 -9.47
CA ARG A 698 -27.99 13.38 -9.60
C ARG A 698 -28.48 13.82 -8.22
N ALA A 699 -28.63 15.12 -8.00
CA ALA A 699 -29.25 15.63 -6.80
C ALA A 699 -30.67 15.04 -6.65
N LEU A 700 -31.03 14.65 -5.43
CA LEU A 700 -32.34 14.07 -5.14
C LEU A 700 -33.44 15.14 -5.22
N PRO A 701 -34.70 14.75 -5.54
CA PRO A 701 -35.84 15.66 -5.53
C PRO A 701 -36.02 16.36 -4.19
N THR A 702 -36.40 17.64 -4.25
CA THR A 702 -36.64 18.51 -3.07
C THR A 702 -38.11 18.73 -2.78
N GLU A 703 -39.00 18.30 -3.70
CA GLU A 703 -40.46 18.44 -3.64
C GLU A 703 -41.12 17.10 -4.00
N GLY A 704 -42.39 16.94 -3.64
CA GLY A 704 -43.17 15.73 -3.98
C GLY A 704 -42.82 14.48 -3.17
N CYS A 705 -42.01 14.59 -2.11
CA CYS A 705 -41.66 13.44 -1.27
C CYS A 705 -42.90 12.80 -0.64
N GLY A 706 -43.04 11.48 -0.79
CA GLY A 706 -44.15 10.72 -0.20
C GLY A 706 -45.49 10.80 -0.94
N GLN A 707 -45.61 11.54 -2.06
CA GLN A 707 -46.84 11.63 -2.87
C GLN A 707 -46.90 10.58 -4.01
N GLY A 708 -46.64 9.31 -3.69
CA GLY A 708 -46.64 8.21 -4.68
C GLY A 708 -45.41 8.19 -5.61
N VAL A 709 -45.41 7.26 -6.58
CA VAL A 709 -44.25 6.86 -7.41
C VAL A 709 -43.59 8.03 -8.19
N GLY A 710 -44.29 9.15 -8.40
CA GLY A 710 -43.79 10.30 -9.17
C GLY A 710 -42.80 11.21 -8.44
N GLY A 711 -42.73 11.17 -7.10
CA GLY A 711 -41.89 12.09 -6.31
C GLY A 711 -40.58 11.50 -5.76
N CYS A 712 -40.41 10.18 -5.84
CA CYS A 712 -39.21 9.48 -5.36
C CYS A 712 -38.27 9.18 -6.51
N GLN A 713 -36.98 9.48 -6.37
CA GLN A 713 -36.01 9.12 -7.40
C GLN A 713 -35.74 7.61 -7.39
N ALA A 714 -35.80 6.96 -8.55
CA ALA A 714 -35.41 5.57 -8.70
C ALA A 714 -33.87 5.41 -8.73
N TYR A 715 -33.36 4.20 -8.44
CA TYR A 715 -31.98 3.88 -8.77
C TYR A 715 -31.85 3.69 -10.28
N GLU A 716 -30.94 4.43 -10.91
CA GLU A 716 -30.66 4.30 -12.33
C GLU A 716 -29.42 3.42 -12.53
N LEU A 717 -29.51 2.42 -13.41
CA LEU A 717 -28.38 1.60 -13.83
C LEU A 717 -28.15 1.78 -15.34
N PRO A 718 -26.90 1.70 -15.84
CA PRO A 718 -26.64 1.75 -17.26
C PRO A 718 -27.18 0.49 -17.98
N ASP A 719 -28.02 0.72 -18.99
CA ASP A 719 -28.68 -0.33 -19.79
C ASP A 719 -27.83 -0.86 -20.96
N ARG A 720 -26.79 -0.13 -21.38
CA ARG A 720 -25.98 -0.47 -22.58
C ARG A 720 -24.50 -0.20 -22.42
N HIS A 721 -23.72 -0.98 -23.15
CA HIS A 721 -22.31 -0.73 -23.43
C HIS A 721 -22.12 0.63 -24.12
N ILE A 722 -21.14 1.44 -23.70
CA ILE A 722 -20.76 2.69 -24.38
C ILE A 722 -19.88 2.38 -25.59
N THR A 723 -20.39 1.55 -26.49
CA THR A 723 -19.77 1.29 -27.80
C THR A 723 -20.74 1.58 -28.96
N ARG A 724 -21.95 2.08 -28.68
CA ARG A 724 -22.95 2.41 -29.72
C ARG A 724 -23.34 3.88 -29.85
N LYS A 725 -22.52 4.84 -29.40
CA LYS A 725 -22.50 6.12 -30.12
C LYS A 725 -21.80 5.86 -31.44
N ARG A 726 -22.59 5.61 -32.50
CA ARG A 726 -22.12 5.78 -33.88
C ARG A 726 -21.42 7.12 -33.94
N TRP A 727 -20.09 7.10 -33.98
CA TRP A 727 -19.32 8.21 -34.54
C TRP A 727 -19.76 8.29 -36.00
N ARG A 728 -20.80 9.07 -36.27
CA ARG A 728 -21.14 9.47 -37.63
C ARG A 728 -20.10 10.52 -38.02
N GLY A 729 -19.33 10.20 -39.05
CA GLY A 729 -18.64 11.13 -39.95
C GLY A 729 -17.64 12.05 -39.30
#